data_AF-A0A926BHH4-F1
#
_entry.id   AF-A0A926BHH4-F1
#
_cell.length_a   1.000
_cell.length_b   1.000
_cell.length_c   1.000
_cell.angle_alpha   90.00
_cell.angle_beta   90.00
_cell.angle_gamma   90.00
#
_symmetry.space_group_name_H-M   'P 1'
#
loop_
_entity.id
_entity.type
_entity.pdbx_description
1 polymer ?
#
loop_
_entity_poly.entity_id
_entity_poly.type
_entity_poly.pdbx_seq_one_letter_code
_entity_poly.pdbx_strand_id
1 'polypeptide(L)'
;MHLMAQWKWLLSVGIFGLVAVTAAASLPQPAKPVAGTAEAEDVLRTAPRALPPALSGIGRRLTDARVTDLAGKPRNLSEFGGPKGLVIALVSSSCPVAKKTAPALGRLEAEARARGFGVLYLASLATDTPAELKATARTAGWKATVVRDTKGTAIVALGATSTTEVFVFDTARTLVYRGAVSDQYGPTWAKDVATTSYLADALSAVSAGNLPAISATTAPGCVLAAGSRTPAPVSSVTYHNRISRIVQANCGDCHRAGGVAPFPLENYAQVIAHSAMIRTVVDAGQMPPWFAAPTKDDDGKSATHTPYTNDRRMAADDKRDLLAFLAGPKPLGNPKDAPLPRTFDPEWTTGKPDAVFSFPQAYRVKAEGVLSYQNVLVETNLTEDKWVRSIEVLPGAKGVVHHVLVFVQEPGKTQRIDERTGFFGAYVPGTAAFVYPDGYAKKLPKGAVLRFQMHYTPNGTAQDDLTRIAFQWAKNAPEHEVKSIGVASVRLNIPPGAQNHKEEAQLPVPADVQILSFLPHMHVRATACRYDLVTPDGDRETLLDVPRYDFNWQLTYRRATPLPVPKGSRIEFTGWFDNSAKNPHNPDPTKTVRWGSQTYDEMLLGYVEYVTEDGAAFERGGNRPGGVALIEGIFRRLDSNGDGKVTQDEAGKNWERIQASDTNADGAITLDEAKAKFGAQ
;
A
#
# COMPACT_ATOMS: atom_id res chain seq x y z
N MET A 1 -16.12 -44.50 55.99
CA MET A 1 -17.56 -44.29 55.74
C MET A 1 -17.70 -43.95 54.26
N HIS A 2 -17.77 -44.95 53.37
CA HIS A 2 -19.02 -45.49 52.76
C HIS A 2 -19.77 -44.37 52.02
N LEU A 3 -19.87 -44.34 50.67
CA LEU A 3 -20.40 -45.30 49.68
C LEU A 3 -19.79 -44.91 48.29
N MET A 4 -19.21 -45.72 47.39
CA MET A 4 -19.69 -46.90 46.59
C MET A 4 -21.10 -46.70 45.99
N ALA A 5 -21.37 -46.77 44.68
CA ALA A 5 -21.16 -47.88 43.74
C ALA A 5 -21.55 -47.45 42.28
N GLN A 6 -20.74 -47.77 41.25
CA GLN A 6 -20.87 -48.84 40.22
C GLN A 6 -21.67 -48.46 38.94
N TRP A 7 -21.12 -48.47 37.71
CA TRP A 7 -20.60 -49.54 36.82
C TRP A 7 -21.65 -50.42 36.11
N LYS A 8 -21.61 -50.43 34.76
CA LYS A 8 -21.93 -51.52 33.78
C LYS A 8 -21.59 -51.01 32.36
N TRP A 9 -20.48 -51.40 31.72
CA TRP A 9 -20.18 -52.59 30.90
C TRP A 9 -21.05 -52.80 29.64
N LEU A 10 -20.42 -52.73 28.45
CA LEU A 10 -20.41 -53.82 27.45
C LEU A 10 -19.30 -53.63 26.39
N LEU A 11 -18.54 -54.70 26.18
CA LEU A 11 -17.50 -54.99 25.19
C LEU A 11 -18.06 -55.11 23.77
N SER A 12 -17.23 -54.85 22.74
CA SER A 12 -16.73 -55.90 21.81
C SER A 12 -15.83 -55.35 20.69
N VAL A 13 -14.61 -55.93 20.60
CA VAL A 13 -13.85 -56.37 19.38
C VAL A 13 -13.89 -55.42 18.17
N GLY A 14 -12.81 -54.81 17.67
CA GLY A 14 -11.46 -55.31 17.39
C GLY A 14 -11.19 -55.03 15.90
N ILE A 15 -10.00 -54.51 15.56
CA ILE A 15 -9.23 -54.72 14.30
C ILE A 15 -8.03 -53.76 14.33
N PHE A 16 -6.84 -54.36 14.23
CA PHE A 16 -5.55 -53.72 14.01
C PHE A 16 -5.52 -53.06 12.63
N GLY A 17 -5.15 -51.79 12.56
CA GLY A 17 -4.83 -51.08 11.33
C GLY A 17 -3.63 -50.17 11.57
N LEU A 18 -2.43 -50.70 11.31
CA LEU A 18 -1.19 -49.93 11.28
C LEU A 18 -1.25 -49.02 10.03
N VAL A 19 -1.42 -47.71 10.23
CA VAL A 19 -1.20 -46.72 9.17
C VAL A 19 -0.11 -45.77 9.66
N ALA A 20 1.06 -45.90 9.06
CA ALA A 20 2.13 -44.94 9.19
C ALA A 20 1.65 -43.60 8.59
N VAL A 21 1.34 -42.64 9.45
CA VAL A 21 1.12 -41.24 9.05
C VAL A 21 2.49 -40.58 8.99
N THR A 22 3.02 -40.42 7.78
CA THR A 22 4.06 -39.45 7.50
C THR A 22 3.49 -38.05 7.76
N ALA A 23 3.81 -37.48 8.91
CA ALA A 23 3.49 -36.10 9.23
C ALA A 23 4.33 -35.18 8.33
N ALA A 24 3.79 -34.80 7.17
CA ALA A 24 4.24 -33.61 6.47
C ALA A 24 3.94 -32.42 7.38
N ALA A 25 4.99 -31.81 7.92
CA ALA A 25 4.88 -30.57 8.70
C ALA A 25 4.20 -29.50 7.84
N SER A 26 2.92 -29.25 8.08
CA SER A 26 2.20 -28.14 7.46
C SER A 26 2.82 -26.84 7.98
N LEU A 27 3.40 -26.06 7.08
CA LEU A 27 3.83 -24.70 7.38
C LEU A 27 2.62 -23.92 7.97
N PRO A 28 2.80 -23.17 9.07
CA PRO A 28 1.71 -22.42 9.67
C PRO A 28 1.18 -21.38 8.67
N GLN A 29 -0.13 -21.42 8.44
CA GLN A 29 -0.85 -20.39 7.69
C GLN A 29 -0.87 -19.07 8.47
N PRO A 30 -0.90 -17.91 7.80
CA PRO A 30 -1.00 -16.61 8.48
C PRO A 30 -2.27 -16.55 9.35
N ALA A 31 -2.15 -15.87 10.49
CA ALA A 31 -3.22 -15.78 11.50
C ALA A 31 -4.52 -15.16 10.92
N LYS A 32 -5.68 -15.67 11.34
CA LYS A 32 -7.00 -15.15 10.91
C LYS A 32 -7.35 -13.81 11.59
N PRO A 33 -8.02 -12.86 10.90
CA PRO A 33 -8.44 -11.58 11.49
C PRO A 33 -9.55 -11.72 12.56
N VAL A 34 -9.64 -10.75 13.47
CA VAL A 34 -10.63 -10.67 14.57
C VAL A 34 -11.97 -10.10 14.08
N ALA A 35 -13.11 -10.63 14.53
CA ALA A 35 -14.45 -10.39 13.95
C ALA A 35 -14.92 -8.92 13.79
N GLY A 36 -14.42 -7.95 14.57
CA GLY A 36 -14.74 -6.52 14.40
C GLY A 36 -14.00 -5.84 13.25
N THR A 37 -12.84 -6.37 12.84
CA THR A 37 -12.01 -5.79 11.77
C THR A 37 -12.58 -6.07 10.38
N ALA A 38 -13.42 -7.11 10.24
CA ALA A 38 -13.92 -7.57 8.95
C ALA A 38 -14.84 -6.56 8.24
N GLU A 39 -15.76 -5.91 8.97
CA GLU A 39 -16.64 -4.88 8.37
C GLU A 39 -15.87 -3.63 7.96
N ALA A 40 -14.87 -3.21 8.75
CA ALA A 40 -14.04 -2.05 8.44
C ALA A 40 -13.10 -2.34 7.24
N GLU A 41 -12.53 -3.55 7.17
CA GLU A 41 -11.74 -4.00 6.00
C GLU A 41 -12.60 -4.12 4.74
N ASP A 42 -13.85 -4.58 4.84
CA ASP A 42 -14.80 -4.67 3.72
C ASP A 42 -15.02 -3.29 3.06
N VAL A 43 -15.22 -2.24 3.86
CA VAL A 43 -15.42 -0.87 3.37
C VAL A 43 -14.21 -0.33 2.61
N LEU A 44 -12.99 -0.69 3.03
CA LEU A 44 -11.76 -0.18 2.42
C LEU A 44 -11.39 -0.94 1.14
N ARG A 45 -11.74 -2.23 1.07
CA ARG A 45 -11.21 -3.19 0.10
C ARG A 45 -12.26 -3.82 -0.81
N THR A 46 -13.49 -3.33 -0.87
CA THR A 46 -14.47 -3.87 -1.83
C THR A 46 -14.86 -2.87 -2.91
N ALA A 47 -15.09 -3.40 -4.10
CA ALA A 47 -15.75 -2.68 -5.18
C ALA A 47 -17.21 -2.34 -4.80
N PRO A 48 -17.85 -1.35 -5.46
CA PRO A 48 -19.25 -1.06 -5.22
C PRO A 48 -20.12 -2.31 -5.31
N ARG A 49 -20.92 -2.56 -4.27
CA ARG A 49 -21.82 -3.72 -4.18
C ARG A 49 -23.26 -3.27 -4.26
N ALA A 50 -24.08 -3.99 -5.02
CA ALA A 50 -25.52 -3.77 -5.08
C ALA A 50 -26.16 -3.92 -3.69
N LEU A 51 -27.06 -3.01 -3.35
CA LEU A 51 -27.79 -2.99 -2.09
C LEU A 51 -29.29 -3.24 -2.33
N PRO A 52 -30.02 -3.81 -1.36
CA PRO A 52 -31.48 -3.95 -1.46
C PRO A 52 -32.16 -2.57 -1.59
N PRO A 53 -32.85 -2.28 -2.73
CA PRO A 53 -33.32 -0.93 -3.03
C PRO A 53 -34.21 -0.31 -1.95
N ALA A 54 -35.17 -1.07 -1.42
CA ALA A 54 -36.10 -0.59 -0.41
C ALA A 54 -35.41 -0.22 0.93
N LEU A 55 -34.42 -1.01 1.35
CA LEU A 55 -33.64 -0.73 2.57
C LEU A 55 -32.71 0.47 2.39
N SER A 56 -32.26 0.69 1.16
CA SER A 56 -31.46 1.85 0.76
C SER A 56 -32.29 3.12 0.52
N GLY A 57 -33.62 3.05 0.65
CA GLY A 57 -34.50 4.21 0.54
C GLY A 57 -34.93 4.58 -0.89
N ILE A 58 -34.72 3.70 -1.88
CA ILE A 58 -35.28 3.86 -3.22
C ILE A 58 -36.81 3.91 -3.12
N GLY A 59 -37.43 4.84 -3.84
CA GLY A 59 -38.85 5.15 -3.74
C GLY A 59 -39.21 6.18 -2.66
N ARG A 60 -38.27 6.61 -1.81
CA ARG A 60 -38.52 7.68 -0.84
C ARG A 60 -38.46 9.04 -1.50
N ARG A 61 -39.35 9.93 -1.10
CA ARG A 61 -39.35 11.32 -1.55
C ARG A 61 -38.31 12.14 -0.77
N LEU A 62 -37.52 12.93 -1.48
CA LEU A 62 -36.59 13.89 -0.89
C LEU A 62 -37.36 14.97 -0.12
N THR A 63 -37.12 15.03 1.19
CA THR A 63 -37.52 16.19 1.99
C THR A 63 -36.62 17.35 1.63
N ASP A 64 -37.21 18.52 1.36
CA ASP A 64 -36.44 19.69 1.02
C ASP A 64 -35.59 20.15 2.21
N ALA A 65 -34.34 20.52 1.94
CA ALA A 65 -33.37 20.89 2.96
C ALA A 65 -32.65 22.18 2.56
N ARG A 66 -32.32 22.99 3.57
CA ARG A 66 -31.54 24.21 3.35
C ARG A 66 -30.06 23.90 3.20
N VAL A 67 -29.46 24.52 2.19
CA VAL A 67 -28.04 24.48 1.89
C VAL A 67 -27.54 25.91 1.66
N THR A 68 -26.23 26.09 1.60
CA THR A 68 -25.61 27.40 1.36
C THR A 68 -24.74 27.33 0.11
N ASP A 69 -24.96 28.19 -0.87
CA ASP A 69 -24.07 28.23 -2.03
C ASP A 69 -22.68 28.81 -1.68
N LEU A 70 -21.73 28.74 -2.62
CA LEU A 70 -20.36 29.23 -2.39
C LEU A 70 -20.23 30.77 -2.33
N ALA A 71 -21.34 31.51 -2.47
CA ALA A 71 -21.43 32.94 -2.21
C ALA A 71 -22.05 33.24 -0.82
N GLY A 72 -22.44 32.22 -0.06
CA GLY A 72 -23.03 32.37 1.26
C GLY A 72 -24.55 32.52 1.26
N LYS A 73 -25.21 32.43 0.10
CA LYS A 73 -26.66 32.59 0.01
C LYS A 73 -27.37 31.28 0.43
N PRO A 74 -28.37 31.34 1.32
CA PRO A 74 -29.23 30.19 1.61
C PRO A 74 -30.04 29.79 0.38
N ARG A 75 -30.06 28.49 0.07
CA ARG A 75 -30.82 27.87 -1.04
C ARG A 75 -31.52 26.61 -0.52
N ASN A 76 -32.51 26.10 -1.24
CA ASN A 76 -33.14 24.82 -0.97
C ASN A 76 -32.80 23.78 -2.06
N LEU A 77 -32.72 22.50 -1.70
CA LEU A 77 -32.40 21.43 -2.64
C LEU A 77 -33.38 21.36 -3.82
N SER A 78 -34.67 21.64 -3.59
CA SER A 78 -35.67 21.58 -4.65
C SER A 78 -35.50 22.63 -5.75
N GLU A 79 -34.73 23.69 -5.51
CA GLU A 79 -34.50 24.75 -6.50
C GLU A 79 -33.63 24.31 -7.68
N PHE A 80 -32.96 23.16 -7.56
CA PHE A 80 -31.97 22.69 -8.53
C PHE A 80 -32.53 21.65 -9.50
N GLY A 81 -33.81 21.27 -9.39
CA GLY A 81 -34.42 20.26 -10.27
C GLY A 81 -34.54 20.71 -11.73
N GLY A 82 -34.32 19.78 -12.65
CA GLY A 82 -34.56 19.95 -14.08
C GLY A 82 -35.83 19.23 -14.55
N PRO A 83 -36.19 19.33 -15.85
CA PRO A 83 -37.40 18.71 -16.40
C PRO A 83 -37.46 17.18 -16.32
N LYS A 84 -36.33 16.50 -16.08
CA LYS A 84 -36.27 15.05 -15.84
C LYS A 84 -35.94 14.66 -14.40
N GLY A 85 -35.76 15.63 -13.51
CA GLY A 85 -35.45 15.41 -12.10
C GLY A 85 -34.13 16.06 -11.67
N LEU A 86 -33.52 15.54 -10.61
CA LEU A 86 -32.35 16.12 -9.95
C LEU A 86 -31.29 15.06 -9.66
N VAL A 87 -30.04 15.38 -10.01
CA VAL A 87 -28.85 14.65 -9.58
C VAL A 87 -28.16 15.44 -8.47
N ILE A 88 -27.98 14.83 -7.31
CA ILE A 88 -27.15 15.36 -6.23
C ILE A 88 -25.91 14.48 -6.10
N ALA A 89 -24.74 15.02 -6.42
CA ALA A 89 -23.47 14.32 -6.23
C ALA A 89 -22.75 14.86 -4.99
N LEU A 90 -22.40 13.98 -4.07
CA LEU A 90 -21.55 14.32 -2.94
C LEU A 90 -20.10 14.53 -3.40
N VAL A 91 -19.50 15.59 -2.88
CA VAL A 91 -18.12 15.98 -3.20
C VAL A 91 -17.39 16.42 -1.94
N SER A 92 -16.06 16.38 -1.97
CA SER A 92 -15.22 16.91 -0.90
C SER A 92 -13.87 17.36 -1.45
N SER A 93 -13.34 18.47 -0.91
CA SER A 93 -12.01 18.98 -1.22
C SER A 93 -10.90 18.29 -0.42
N SER A 94 -11.24 17.34 0.45
CA SER A 94 -10.29 16.62 1.31
C SER A 94 -10.34 15.10 1.15
N CYS A 95 -11.48 14.52 0.72
CA CYS A 95 -11.54 13.08 0.41
C CYS A 95 -10.72 12.74 -0.86
N PRO A 96 -9.73 11.82 -0.79
CA PRO A 96 -8.91 11.46 -1.95
C PRO A 96 -9.72 10.78 -3.06
N VAL A 97 -10.71 9.95 -2.72
CA VAL A 97 -11.56 9.28 -3.72
C VAL A 97 -12.50 10.27 -4.42
N ALA A 98 -13.05 11.25 -3.67
CA ALA A 98 -13.88 12.30 -4.25
C ALA A 98 -13.08 13.16 -5.24
N LYS A 99 -11.83 13.51 -4.91
CA LYS A 99 -10.92 14.23 -5.83
C LYS A 99 -10.67 13.46 -7.12
N LYS A 100 -10.36 12.16 -7.02
CA LYS A 100 -10.16 11.28 -8.21
C LYS A 100 -11.42 11.19 -9.06
N THR A 101 -12.60 11.19 -8.44
CA THR A 101 -13.90 11.07 -9.12
C THR A 101 -14.38 12.39 -9.74
N ALA A 102 -13.83 13.53 -9.30
CA ALA A 102 -14.33 14.86 -9.69
C ALA A 102 -14.34 15.12 -11.21
N PRO A 103 -13.29 14.79 -12.00
CA PRO A 103 -13.33 14.99 -13.45
C PRO A 103 -14.39 14.14 -14.15
N ALA A 104 -14.62 12.90 -13.69
CA ALA A 104 -15.65 12.02 -14.22
C ALA A 104 -17.06 12.60 -13.99
N LEU A 105 -17.30 13.19 -12.82
CA LEU A 105 -18.54 13.91 -12.54
C LEU A 105 -18.75 15.10 -13.49
N GLY A 106 -17.69 15.84 -13.87
CA GLY A 106 -17.79 16.93 -14.84
C GLY A 106 -18.26 16.46 -16.23
N ARG A 107 -17.78 15.30 -16.68
CA ARG A 107 -18.26 14.68 -17.93
C ARG A 107 -19.72 14.23 -17.83
N LEU A 108 -20.07 13.56 -16.72
CA LEU A 108 -21.43 13.07 -16.47
C LEU A 108 -22.44 14.22 -16.23
N GLU A 109 -21.99 15.37 -15.74
CA GLU A 109 -22.83 16.56 -15.63
C GLU A 109 -23.33 17.02 -17.00
N ALA A 110 -22.44 17.08 -17.99
CA ALA A 110 -22.82 17.47 -19.35
C ALA A 110 -23.86 16.50 -19.92
N GLU A 111 -23.68 15.20 -19.70
CA GLU A 111 -24.63 14.16 -20.10
C GLU A 111 -25.98 14.29 -19.36
N ALA A 112 -25.96 14.42 -18.03
CA ALA A 112 -27.17 14.56 -17.21
C ALA A 112 -27.99 15.79 -17.64
N ARG A 113 -27.34 16.93 -17.86
CA ARG A 113 -27.98 18.16 -18.34
C ARG A 113 -28.56 17.99 -19.74
N ALA A 114 -27.84 17.35 -20.66
CA ALA A 114 -28.34 17.06 -22.01
C ALA A 114 -29.58 16.15 -21.98
N ARG A 115 -29.67 15.26 -20.99
CA ARG A 115 -30.85 14.42 -20.73
C ARG A 115 -31.94 15.14 -19.92
N GLY A 116 -31.79 16.42 -19.59
CA GLY A 116 -32.80 17.23 -18.90
C GLY A 116 -32.81 17.14 -17.38
N PHE A 117 -31.76 16.58 -16.75
CA PHE A 117 -31.64 16.61 -15.30
C PHE A 117 -31.02 17.92 -14.82
N GLY A 118 -31.50 18.39 -13.67
CA GLY A 118 -30.77 19.35 -12.86
C GLY A 118 -29.60 18.65 -12.17
N VAL A 119 -28.49 19.35 -11.96
CA VAL A 119 -27.31 18.78 -11.28
C VAL A 119 -26.87 19.73 -10.17
N LEU A 120 -26.53 19.16 -9.02
CA LEU A 120 -26.07 19.85 -7.82
C LEU A 120 -24.90 19.09 -7.20
N TYR A 121 -23.82 19.81 -6.87
CA TYR A 121 -22.72 19.27 -6.07
C TYR A 121 -22.89 19.70 -4.61
N LEU A 122 -22.94 18.72 -3.70
CA LEU A 122 -23.12 18.96 -2.27
C LEU A 122 -21.83 18.60 -1.54
N ALA A 123 -21.18 19.61 -0.95
CA ALA A 123 -19.99 19.42 -0.13
C ALA A 123 -20.34 18.60 1.12
N SER A 124 -19.54 17.56 1.36
CA SER A 124 -19.88 16.48 2.28
C SER A 124 -19.29 16.68 3.68
N LEU A 125 -18.24 17.48 3.80
CA LEU A 125 -17.51 17.69 5.04
C LEU A 125 -17.51 19.16 5.46
N ALA A 126 -17.61 19.41 6.77
CA ALA A 126 -17.59 20.77 7.32
C ALA A 126 -16.28 21.52 7.03
N THR A 127 -15.18 20.77 6.91
CA THR A 127 -13.84 21.27 6.56
C THR A 127 -13.70 21.66 5.09
N ASP A 128 -14.63 21.28 4.20
CA ASP A 128 -14.59 21.69 2.80
C ASP A 128 -14.82 23.21 2.69
N THR A 129 -13.77 23.97 2.34
CA THR A 129 -13.84 25.43 2.27
C THR A 129 -14.41 25.90 0.93
N PRO A 130 -15.09 27.07 0.86
CA PRO A 130 -15.59 27.61 -0.40
C PRO A 130 -14.49 27.85 -1.44
N ALA A 131 -13.27 28.21 -1.00
CA ALA A 131 -12.15 28.46 -1.89
C ALA A 131 -11.68 27.16 -2.58
N GLU A 132 -11.47 26.09 -1.81
CA GLU A 132 -11.04 24.79 -2.34
C GLU A 132 -12.13 24.15 -3.22
N LEU A 133 -13.41 24.29 -2.85
CA LEU A 133 -14.52 23.80 -3.66
C LEU A 133 -14.63 24.56 -5.00
N LYS A 134 -14.40 25.88 -5.01
CA LYS A 134 -14.31 26.67 -6.27
C LYS A 134 -13.15 26.21 -7.13
N ALA A 135 -11.98 25.94 -6.53
CA ALA A 135 -10.82 25.44 -7.25
C ALA A 135 -11.11 24.06 -7.85
N THR A 136 -11.69 23.14 -7.06
CA THR A 136 -12.10 21.81 -7.52
C THR A 136 -13.08 21.89 -8.69
N ALA A 137 -14.12 22.71 -8.57
CA ALA A 137 -15.13 22.90 -9.62
C ALA A 137 -14.53 23.42 -10.93
N ARG A 138 -13.58 24.38 -10.85
CA ARG A 138 -12.88 24.90 -12.02
C ARG A 138 -12.04 23.83 -12.69
N THR A 139 -11.22 23.11 -11.92
CA THR A 139 -10.33 22.06 -12.43
C THR A 139 -11.09 20.89 -13.04
N ALA A 140 -12.18 20.47 -12.39
CA ALA A 140 -13.02 19.36 -12.84
C ALA A 140 -14.01 19.76 -13.95
N GLY A 141 -14.05 21.04 -14.34
CA GLY A 141 -14.92 21.54 -15.42
C GLY A 141 -16.41 21.65 -15.06
N TRP A 142 -16.75 21.61 -13.78
CA TRP A 142 -18.13 21.66 -13.29
C TRP A 142 -18.81 22.99 -13.66
N LYS A 143 -20.07 22.90 -14.12
CA LYS A 143 -20.92 24.07 -14.43
C LYS A 143 -22.09 24.19 -13.47
N ALA A 144 -22.43 23.11 -12.77
CA ALA A 144 -23.49 23.04 -11.79
C ALA A 144 -23.13 23.80 -10.52
N THR A 145 -24.18 24.19 -9.79
CA THR A 145 -23.99 24.88 -8.51
C THR A 145 -23.34 23.91 -7.52
N VAL A 146 -22.37 24.43 -6.78
CA VAL A 146 -21.79 23.76 -5.61
C VAL A 146 -22.36 24.41 -4.36
N VAL A 147 -22.83 23.60 -3.43
CA VAL A 147 -23.42 24.03 -2.17
C VAL A 147 -22.76 23.32 -1.00
N ARG A 148 -22.88 23.90 0.19
CA ARG A 148 -22.39 23.36 1.46
C ARG A 148 -23.57 23.08 2.38
N ASP A 149 -23.48 21.98 3.11
CA ASP A 149 -24.38 21.66 4.21
C ASP A 149 -23.76 22.06 5.55
N THR A 150 -23.82 23.34 5.88
CA THR A 150 -23.19 23.88 7.09
C THR A 150 -23.81 23.37 8.39
N LYS A 151 -25.03 22.80 8.33
CA LYS A 151 -25.76 22.28 9.49
C LYS A 151 -25.89 20.75 9.50
N GLY A 152 -25.43 20.05 8.46
CA GLY A 152 -25.56 18.60 8.30
C GLY A 152 -26.99 18.12 8.00
N THR A 153 -27.94 19.03 7.75
CA THR A 153 -29.35 18.69 7.57
C THR A 153 -29.64 18.03 6.22
N ALA A 154 -28.93 18.43 5.16
CA ALA A 154 -29.10 17.85 3.83
C ALA A 154 -28.47 16.45 3.74
N ILE A 155 -27.28 16.26 4.30
CA ILE A 155 -26.60 14.97 4.40
C ILE A 155 -27.45 13.96 5.18
N VAL A 156 -28.05 14.38 6.29
CA VAL A 156 -28.99 13.56 7.07
C VAL A 156 -30.27 13.27 6.28
N ALA A 157 -30.86 14.26 5.59
CA ALA A 157 -32.06 14.06 4.79
C ALA A 157 -31.84 13.05 3.64
N LEU A 158 -30.63 13.03 3.06
CA LEU A 158 -30.23 12.06 2.04
C LEU A 158 -29.92 10.67 2.62
N GLY A 159 -29.65 10.60 3.92
CA GLY A 159 -29.13 9.38 4.56
C GLY A 159 -27.80 8.95 3.96
N ALA A 160 -26.96 9.92 3.59
CA ALA A 160 -25.68 9.67 2.93
C ALA A 160 -24.66 9.07 3.89
N THR A 161 -23.87 8.12 3.40
CA THR A 161 -22.90 7.35 4.19
C THR A 161 -21.47 7.48 3.68
N SER A 162 -21.27 8.04 2.48
CA SER A 162 -19.96 8.22 1.87
C SER A 162 -19.87 9.53 1.09
N THR A 163 -18.68 10.16 1.10
CA THR A 163 -18.39 11.43 0.40
C THR A 163 -18.47 11.36 -1.13
N THR A 164 -18.70 10.19 -1.71
CA THR A 164 -18.77 9.96 -3.16
C THR A 164 -20.11 9.39 -3.62
N GLU A 165 -21.11 9.34 -2.73
CA GLU A 165 -22.47 8.94 -3.12
C GLU A 165 -23.09 9.95 -4.09
N VAL A 166 -23.78 9.43 -5.08
CA VAL A 166 -24.65 10.21 -5.96
C VAL A 166 -26.09 9.73 -5.80
N PHE A 167 -27.02 10.68 -5.83
CA PHE A 167 -28.45 10.46 -5.71
C PHE A 167 -29.13 10.99 -6.97
N VAL A 168 -29.98 10.18 -7.61
CA VAL A 168 -30.83 10.62 -8.72
C VAL A 168 -32.28 10.58 -8.25
N PHE A 169 -32.96 11.70 -8.43
CA PHE A 169 -34.36 11.88 -8.13
C PHE A 169 -35.15 12.13 -9.41
N ASP A 170 -36.37 11.60 -9.48
CA ASP A 170 -37.31 11.95 -10.54
C ASP A 170 -37.94 13.35 -10.33
N THR A 171 -38.87 13.74 -11.20
CA THR A 171 -39.57 15.04 -11.12
C THR A 171 -40.50 15.16 -9.93
N ALA A 172 -40.97 14.05 -9.35
CA ALA A 172 -41.73 14.02 -8.10
C ALA A 172 -40.85 14.13 -6.85
N ARG A 173 -39.52 14.20 -7.04
CA ARG A 173 -38.46 14.13 -6.02
C ARG A 173 -38.36 12.76 -5.36
N THR A 174 -38.77 11.70 -6.06
CA THR A 174 -38.60 10.31 -5.61
C THR A 174 -37.18 9.85 -5.91
N LEU A 175 -36.50 9.27 -4.93
CA LEU A 175 -35.17 8.68 -5.11
C LEU A 175 -35.27 7.43 -5.99
N VAL A 176 -34.62 7.46 -7.15
CA VAL A 176 -34.61 6.37 -8.14
C VAL A 176 -33.26 5.69 -8.29
N TYR A 177 -32.17 6.38 -7.91
CA TYR A 177 -30.84 5.79 -7.79
C TYR A 177 -30.07 6.38 -6.62
N ARG A 178 -29.31 5.55 -5.90
CA ARG A 178 -28.24 6.01 -5.02
C ARG A 178 -27.00 5.11 -5.07
N GLY A 179 -25.81 5.69 -4.91
CA GLY A 179 -24.58 4.91 -4.72
C GLY A 179 -23.40 5.46 -5.50
N ALA A 180 -22.51 4.57 -5.94
CA ALA A 180 -21.27 4.93 -6.62
C ALA A 180 -21.49 5.63 -7.97
N VAL A 181 -20.51 6.41 -8.42
CA VAL A 181 -20.46 6.91 -9.80
C VAL A 181 -20.13 5.78 -10.77
N SER A 182 -19.08 5.02 -10.44
CA SER A 182 -18.55 3.89 -11.19
C SER A 182 -17.78 2.96 -10.24
N ASP A 183 -17.29 1.83 -10.74
CA ASP A 183 -16.39 0.92 -10.03
C ASP A 183 -14.90 1.22 -10.27
N GLN A 184 -14.56 2.45 -10.68
CA GLN A 184 -13.19 2.79 -11.07
C GLN A 184 -12.26 3.11 -9.89
N TYR A 185 -12.77 3.73 -8.83
CA TYR A 185 -11.92 4.23 -7.74
C TYR A 185 -12.40 3.72 -6.38
N GLY A 186 -11.44 3.32 -5.54
CA GLY A 186 -11.61 2.92 -4.16
C GLY A 186 -10.73 3.72 -3.19
N PRO A 187 -10.89 3.55 -1.88
CA PRO A 187 -9.99 4.13 -0.88
C PRO A 187 -8.54 3.65 -1.03
N THR A 188 -8.32 2.37 -1.33
CA THR A 188 -6.99 1.74 -1.44
C THR A 188 -6.66 1.25 -2.85
N TRP A 189 -7.57 1.39 -3.81
CA TRP A 189 -7.44 0.84 -5.15
C TRP A 189 -7.95 1.80 -6.22
N ALA A 190 -7.49 1.61 -7.46
CA ALA A 190 -7.95 2.34 -8.63
C ALA A 190 -7.79 1.48 -9.88
N LYS A 191 -8.76 1.56 -10.80
CA LYS A 191 -8.73 0.92 -12.11
C LYS A 191 -8.45 1.96 -13.19
N ASP A 192 -7.76 1.53 -14.24
CA ASP A 192 -7.48 2.36 -15.41
C ASP A 192 -8.77 2.85 -16.07
N VAL A 193 -9.73 1.94 -16.21
CA VAL A 193 -11.05 2.18 -16.81
C VAL A 193 -12.11 1.53 -15.92
N ALA A 194 -13.26 2.21 -15.77
CA ALA A 194 -14.43 1.63 -15.13
C ALA A 194 -14.92 0.41 -15.92
N THR A 195 -15.25 -0.69 -15.24
CA THR A 195 -15.97 -1.79 -15.88
C THR A 195 -17.48 -1.57 -15.83
N THR A 196 -17.96 -0.79 -14.86
CA THR A 196 -19.38 -0.44 -14.68
C THR A 196 -19.53 1.05 -14.39
N SER A 197 -20.43 1.72 -15.10
CA SER A 197 -20.71 3.16 -14.97
C SER A 197 -22.10 3.41 -14.39
N TYR A 198 -22.30 3.06 -13.10
CA TYR A 198 -23.61 3.03 -12.45
C TYR A 198 -24.44 4.32 -12.61
N LEU A 199 -23.82 5.50 -12.48
CA LEU A 199 -24.56 6.77 -12.63
C LEU A 199 -25.01 6.99 -14.09
N ALA A 200 -24.16 6.70 -15.07
CA ALA A 200 -24.52 6.84 -16.48
C ALA A 200 -25.67 5.88 -16.84
N ASP A 201 -25.59 4.64 -16.38
CA ASP A 201 -26.63 3.62 -16.58
C ASP A 201 -27.97 4.06 -15.95
N ALA A 202 -27.93 4.62 -14.75
CA ALA A 202 -29.11 5.13 -14.07
C ALA A 202 -29.73 6.35 -14.79
N LEU A 203 -28.91 7.32 -15.21
CA LEU A 203 -29.37 8.47 -15.99
C LEU A 203 -30.02 8.02 -17.31
N SER A 204 -29.44 7.00 -17.95
CA SER A 204 -29.98 6.44 -19.17
C SER A 204 -31.35 5.81 -18.97
N ALA A 205 -31.47 4.91 -18.00
CA ALA A 205 -32.74 4.27 -17.67
C ALA A 205 -33.83 5.28 -17.33
N VAL A 206 -33.54 6.23 -16.43
CA VAL A 206 -34.53 7.22 -15.95
C VAL A 206 -34.94 8.18 -17.07
N SER A 207 -34.01 8.60 -17.93
CA SER A 207 -34.33 9.47 -19.08
C SER A 207 -35.30 8.79 -20.08
N ALA A 208 -35.23 7.46 -20.17
CA ALA A 208 -36.12 6.62 -20.98
C ALA A 208 -37.43 6.22 -20.26
N GLY A 209 -37.65 6.68 -19.02
CA GLY A 209 -38.84 6.34 -18.23
C GLY A 209 -38.78 4.98 -17.53
N ASN A 210 -37.60 4.35 -17.47
CA ASN A 210 -37.39 3.06 -16.82
C ASN A 210 -36.70 3.22 -15.45
N LEU A 211 -36.82 2.20 -14.60
CA LEU A 211 -36.00 2.08 -13.40
C LEU A 211 -34.59 1.57 -13.76
N PRO A 212 -33.52 2.06 -13.10
CA PRO A 212 -32.19 1.49 -13.26
C PRO A 212 -32.17 0.01 -12.86
N ALA A 213 -31.46 -0.82 -13.63
CA ALA A 213 -31.28 -2.25 -13.30
C ALA A 213 -30.58 -2.44 -11.95
N ILE A 214 -29.62 -1.56 -11.62
CA ILE A 214 -29.02 -1.43 -10.30
C ILE A 214 -29.39 -0.05 -9.76
N SER A 215 -30.39 0.00 -8.87
CA SER A 215 -30.88 1.26 -8.30
C SER A 215 -30.18 1.66 -7.00
N ALA A 216 -29.42 0.76 -6.35
CA ALA A 216 -28.71 1.07 -5.12
C ALA A 216 -27.35 0.33 -5.04
N THR A 217 -26.28 1.06 -4.71
CA THR A 217 -24.95 0.47 -4.44
C THR A 217 -24.27 1.12 -3.23
N THR A 218 -23.26 0.46 -2.65
CA THR A 218 -22.26 1.14 -1.82
C THR A 218 -21.46 2.13 -2.66
N ALA A 219 -20.93 3.21 -2.06
CA ALA A 219 -20.09 4.19 -2.76
C ALA A 219 -18.69 4.29 -2.13
N PRO A 220 -17.62 4.10 -2.91
CA PRO A 220 -16.25 4.10 -2.41
C PRO A 220 -15.80 5.53 -2.11
N GLY A 221 -15.66 5.88 -0.84
CA GLY A 221 -15.32 7.25 -0.41
C GLY A 221 -15.01 7.31 1.08
N CYS A 222 -14.76 8.50 1.60
CA CYS A 222 -14.61 8.66 3.04
C CYS A 222 -15.97 8.43 3.71
N VAL A 223 -15.98 7.62 4.78
CA VAL A 223 -17.21 7.32 5.52
C VAL A 223 -17.72 8.59 6.21
N LEU A 224 -19.01 8.87 6.05
CA LEU A 224 -19.72 9.95 6.73
C LEU A 224 -20.35 9.42 8.02
N ALA A 225 -20.32 10.24 9.07
CA ALA A 225 -20.96 9.87 10.32
C ALA A 225 -22.49 9.83 10.14
N ALA A 226 -23.09 8.65 10.25
CA ALA A 226 -24.53 8.54 10.44
C ALA A 226 -24.89 9.18 11.78
N GLY A 227 -25.87 10.09 11.79
CA GLY A 227 -26.30 10.85 12.97
C GLY A 227 -26.89 9.95 14.07
N SER A 228 -26.07 9.16 14.75
CA SER A 228 -26.41 8.40 15.94
C SER A 228 -25.69 9.01 17.14
N ARG A 229 -26.47 9.60 18.04
CA ARG A 229 -26.01 10.01 19.38
C ARG A 229 -26.53 8.97 20.35
N THR A 230 -25.72 7.98 20.67
CA THR A 230 -25.92 7.24 21.92
C THR A 230 -25.13 8.00 22.99
N PRO A 231 -25.77 8.50 24.07
CA PRO A 231 -25.05 9.09 25.17
C PRO A 231 -24.23 7.99 25.87
N ALA A 232 -22.90 8.08 25.75
CA ALA A 232 -21.98 7.31 26.57
C ALA A 232 -21.73 8.08 27.89
N PRO A 233 -21.27 7.40 28.95
CA PRO A 233 -20.94 8.04 30.22
C PRO A 233 -19.93 9.16 30.03
N VAL A 234 -19.93 10.15 30.93
CA VAL A 234 -18.96 11.24 30.95
C VAL A 234 -17.57 10.64 31.20
N SER A 235 -16.82 10.40 30.13
CA SER A 235 -15.42 9.98 30.24
C SER A 235 -14.56 11.18 30.62
N SER A 236 -13.60 11.00 31.51
CA SER A 236 -12.56 12.00 31.80
C SER A 236 -11.69 12.32 30.57
N VAL A 237 -11.76 11.51 29.52
CA VAL A 237 -11.07 11.72 28.23
C VAL A 237 -11.76 12.83 27.43
N THR A 238 -10.99 13.86 27.08
CA THR A 238 -11.38 14.97 26.21
C THR A 238 -10.38 15.15 25.09
N TYR A 239 -10.73 15.99 24.11
CA TYR A 239 -9.82 16.27 23.01
C TYR A 239 -8.48 16.83 23.51
N HIS A 240 -8.52 17.92 24.28
CA HIS A 240 -7.30 18.59 24.72
C HIS A 240 -6.48 17.79 25.72
N ASN A 241 -7.10 17.09 26.68
CA ASN A 241 -6.31 16.39 27.70
C ASN A 241 -5.67 15.08 27.20
N ARG A 242 -6.25 14.41 26.19
CA ARG A 242 -5.84 13.06 25.78
C ARG A 242 -5.77 12.87 24.26
N ILE A 243 -6.84 13.15 23.52
CA ILE A 243 -6.92 12.75 22.10
C ILE A 243 -5.95 13.52 21.22
N SER A 244 -5.75 14.81 21.48
CA SER A 244 -4.78 15.62 20.73
C SER A 244 -3.36 15.09 20.87
N ARG A 245 -3.02 14.41 21.99
CA ARG A 245 -1.71 13.77 22.18
C ARG A 245 -1.58 12.53 21.31
N ILE A 246 -2.62 11.68 21.30
CA ILE A 246 -2.66 10.47 20.48
C ILE A 246 -2.57 10.84 18.99
N VAL A 247 -3.37 11.81 18.53
CA VAL A 247 -3.37 12.26 17.13
C VAL A 247 -2.02 12.89 16.76
N GLN A 248 -1.46 13.75 17.60
CA GLN A 248 -0.16 14.37 17.33
C GLN A 248 0.98 13.34 17.26
N ALA A 249 0.97 12.32 18.13
CA ALA A 249 2.02 11.30 18.18
C ALA A 249 1.94 10.28 17.03
N ASN A 250 0.72 9.88 16.64
CA ASN A 250 0.51 8.76 15.74
C ASN A 250 0.14 9.19 14.29
N CYS A 251 -0.47 10.36 14.15
CA CYS A 251 -0.98 10.86 12.86
C CYS A 251 -0.25 12.12 12.36
N GLY A 252 0.27 12.94 13.27
CA GLY A 252 0.77 14.29 13.00
C GLY A 252 1.93 14.38 12.00
N ASP A 253 2.76 13.34 11.87
CA ASP A 253 3.88 13.36 10.90
C ASP A 253 3.38 13.46 9.45
N CYS A 254 2.27 12.78 9.16
CA CYS A 254 1.66 12.73 7.83
C CYS A 254 0.46 13.69 7.70
N HIS A 255 -0.41 13.74 8.71
CA HIS A 255 -1.66 14.53 8.75
C HIS A 255 -1.45 15.93 9.32
N ARG A 256 -0.64 16.71 8.61
CA ARG A 256 -0.35 18.12 8.92
C ARG A 256 -0.39 18.97 7.66
N ALA A 257 -0.45 20.29 7.81
CA ALA A 257 -0.29 21.19 6.68
C ALA A 257 1.03 20.91 5.93
N GLY A 258 0.97 20.74 4.61
CA GLY A 258 2.13 20.40 3.76
C GLY A 258 2.67 18.97 3.92
N GLY A 259 2.04 18.14 4.77
CA GLY A 259 2.35 16.72 4.94
C GLY A 259 1.92 15.86 3.75
N VAL A 260 2.21 14.55 3.82
CA VAL A 260 1.92 13.61 2.74
C VAL A 260 0.46 13.15 2.71
N ALA A 261 -0.27 13.31 3.82
CA ALA A 261 -1.66 12.90 3.91
C ALA A 261 -2.58 13.90 3.19
N PRO A 262 -3.76 13.45 2.69
CA PRO A 262 -4.65 14.30 1.89
C PRO A 262 -5.31 15.45 2.68
N PHE A 263 -5.26 15.42 4.01
CA PHE A 263 -5.82 16.45 4.90
C PHE A 263 -5.10 16.49 6.26
N PRO A 264 -5.05 17.66 6.92
CA PRO A 264 -4.48 17.82 8.27
C PRO A 264 -5.42 17.31 9.37
N LEU A 265 -4.84 16.91 10.50
CA LEU A 265 -5.52 16.50 11.75
C LEU A 265 -4.93 17.24 12.97
N GLU A 266 -4.60 18.52 12.80
CA GLU A 266 -3.85 19.34 13.75
C GLU A 266 -4.74 19.96 14.84
N ASN A 267 -6.07 19.98 14.61
CA ASN A 267 -7.03 20.56 15.54
C ASN A 267 -8.33 19.74 15.66
N TYR A 268 -9.11 20.09 16.68
CA TYR A 268 -10.37 19.42 17.00
C TYR A 268 -11.32 19.38 15.80
N ALA A 269 -11.56 20.51 15.13
CA ALA A 269 -12.52 20.57 14.03
C ALA A 269 -12.16 19.59 12.90
N GLN A 270 -10.87 19.48 12.57
CA GLN A 270 -10.36 18.52 11.58
C GLN A 270 -10.58 17.08 12.04
N VAL A 271 -10.20 16.73 13.27
CA VAL A 271 -10.40 15.36 13.81
C VAL A 271 -11.87 14.95 13.81
N ILE A 272 -12.77 15.86 14.19
CA ILE A 272 -14.20 15.58 14.26
C ILE A 272 -14.82 15.43 12.86
N ALA A 273 -14.43 16.30 11.92
CA ALA A 273 -14.89 16.23 10.54
C ALA A 273 -14.53 14.90 9.87
N HIS A 274 -13.42 14.28 10.26
CA HIS A 274 -12.96 12.99 9.73
C HIS A 274 -13.20 11.80 10.68
N SER A 275 -13.96 12.00 11.77
CA SER A 275 -14.05 11.04 12.88
C SER A 275 -14.49 9.63 12.48
N ALA A 276 -15.48 9.50 11.60
CA ALA A 276 -15.96 8.20 11.12
C ALA A 276 -14.87 7.47 10.32
N MET A 277 -14.20 8.17 9.39
CA MET A 277 -13.11 7.59 8.61
C MET A 277 -11.92 7.22 9.49
N ILE A 278 -11.51 8.10 10.42
CA ILE A 278 -10.43 7.81 11.38
C ILE A 278 -10.76 6.54 12.17
N ARG A 279 -11.99 6.41 12.67
CA ARG A 279 -12.45 5.21 13.36
C ARG A 279 -12.29 3.97 12.47
N THR A 280 -12.80 4.01 11.23
CA THR A 280 -12.74 2.88 10.30
C THR A 280 -11.29 2.43 10.03
N VAL A 281 -10.38 3.36 9.71
CA VAL A 281 -8.99 2.98 9.36
C VAL A 281 -8.16 2.55 10.57
N VAL A 282 -8.42 3.12 11.75
CA VAL A 282 -7.75 2.72 12.99
C VAL A 282 -8.26 1.37 13.47
N ASP A 283 -9.57 1.13 13.39
CA ASP A 283 -10.18 -0.13 13.78
C ASP A 283 -9.69 -1.29 12.91
N ALA A 284 -9.69 -1.09 11.58
CA ALA A 284 -9.10 -2.02 10.60
C ALA A 284 -7.57 -2.18 10.73
N GLY A 285 -6.89 -1.37 11.55
CA GLY A 285 -5.43 -1.40 11.67
C GLY A 285 -4.71 -1.00 10.37
N GLN A 286 -5.37 -0.21 9.53
CA GLN A 286 -4.76 0.40 8.34
C GLN A 286 -3.91 1.62 8.75
N MET A 287 -4.31 2.28 9.83
CA MET A 287 -3.66 3.48 10.35
C MET A 287 -3.43 3.38 11.88
N PRO A 288 -2.29 3.88 12.38
CA PRO A 288 -1.10 4.21 11.60
C PRO A 288 -0.57 2.98 10.84
N PRO A 289 0.06 3.16 9.68
CA PRO A 289 0.45 2.05 8.83
C PRO A 289 1.60 1.28 9.48
N TRP A 290 1.32 0.04 9.87
CA TRP A 290 2.30 -0.94 10.33
C TRP A 290 1.72 -2.33 10.15
N PHE A 291 2.37 -3.15 9.32
CA PHE A 291 1.80 -4.42 8.87
C PHE A 291 2.66 -5.62 9.25
N ALA A 292 3.76 -5.41 9.97
CA ALA A 292 4.53 -6.51 10.52
C ALA A 292 3.76 -7.21 11.64
N ALA A 293 3.77 -8.55 11.62
CA ALA A 293 3.34 -9.36 12.74
C ALA A 293 4.30 -9.16 13.94
N PRO A 294 3.80 -9.32 15.19
CA PRO A 294 4.68 -9.36 16.35
C PRO A 294 5.75 -10.44 16.19
N THR A 295 6.99 -10.11 16.56
CA THR A 295 8.10 -11.08 16.57
C THR A 295 8.14 -11.83 17.91
N LYS A 296 9.04 -12.82 18.04
CA LYS A 296 9.31 -13.51 19.31
C LYS A 296 9.80 -12.56 20.42
N ASP A 297 10.41 -11.44 20.03
CA ASP A 297 10.95 -10.41 20.91
C ASP A 297 9.92 -9.31 21.22
N ASP A 298 8.65 -9.53 20.82
CA ASP A 298 7.53 -8.59 20.92
C ASP A 298 6.41 -9.19 21.77
N ASP A 299 5.91 -8.44 22.76
CA ASP A 299 4.78 -8.88 23.60
C ASP A 299 3.40 -8.65 22.94
N GLY A 300 3.39 -8.04 21.76
CA GLY A 300 2.23 -7.71 20.94
C GLY A 300 1.30 -6.66 21.56
N LYS A 301 1.70 -6.04 22.68
CA LYS A 301 0.82 -5.23 23.56
C LYS A 301 1.43 -3.88 23.94
N SER A 302 2.76 -3.76 23.97
CA SER A 302 3.49 -2.56 24.36
C SER A 302 4.31 -1.97 23.22
N ALA A 303 4.29 -0.64 23.09
CA ALA A 303 5.17 0.08 22.17
C ALA A 303 6.66 0.02 22.57
N THR A 304 7.00 -0.60 23.72
CA THR A 304 8.36 -0.64 24.27
C THR A 304 9.13 -1.92 23.97
N HIS A 305 8.49 -2.96 23.41
CA HIS A 305 9.14 -4.23 23.05
C HIS A 305 8.93 -4.53 21.56
N THR A 306 9.71 -3.85 20.73
CA THR A 306 9.75 -4.10 19.28
C THR A 306 11.20 -4.07 18.82
N PRO A 307 11.62 -4.96 17.91
CA PRO A 307 12.98 -4.90 17.36
C PRO A 307 13.16 -3.75 16.36
N TYR A 308 12.13 -2.94 16.10
CA TYR A 308 12.14 -1.90 15.08
C TYR A 308 12.07 -0.48 15.66
N THR A 309 12.97 0.41 15.22
CA THR A 309 13.01 1.81 15.71
C THR A 309 11.88 2.69 15.18
N ASN A 310 11.28 2.27 14.06
CA ASN A 310 10.26 3.02 13.35
C ASN A 310 8.88 2.35 13.42
N ASP A 311 8.65 1.50 14.42
CA ASP A 311 7.35 0.90 14.70
C ASP A 311 6.30 1.98 14.94
N ARG A 312 5.22 1.94 14.16
CA ARG A 312 4.13 2.94 14.19
C ARG A 312 2.88 2.40 14.88
N ARG A 313 2.91 1.22 15.50
CA ARG A 313 1.74 0.67 16.18
C ARG A 313 1.29 1.60 17.28
N MET A 314 -0.02 1.85 17.30
CA MET A 314 -0.65 2.58 18.39
C MET A 314 -0.77 1.66 19.61
N ALA A 315 -0.38 2.16 20.78
CA ALA A 315 -0.59 1.43 22.03
C ALA A 315 -2.07 1.07 22.22
N ALA A 316 -2.36 -0.09 22.82
CA ALA A 316 -3.72 -0.60 22.95
C ALA A 316 -4.66 0.39 23.68
N ASP A 317 -4.15 1.05 24.72
CA ASP A 317 -4.86 2.06 25.49
C ASP A 317 -5.13 3.34 24.69
N ASP A 318 -4.17 3.79 23.88
CA ASP A 318 -4.34 4.92 22.97
C ASP A 318 -5.40 4.60 21.90
N LYS A 319 -5.36 3.39 21.32
CA LYS A 319 -6.36 2.93 20.34
C LYS A 319 -7.75 2.90 20.96
N ARG A 320 -7.88 2.32 22.16
CA ARG A 320 -9.16 2.26 22.90
C ARG A 320 -9.70 3.66 23.16
N ASP A 321 -8.91 4.56 23.71
CA ASP A 321 -9.36 5.92 24.08
C ASP A 321 -9.77 6.72 22.83
N LEU A 322 -8.99 6.61 21.74
CA LEU A 322 -9.32 7.25 20.47
C LEU A 322 -10.64 6.72 19.89
N LEU A 323 -10.81 5.40 19.77
CA LEU A 323 -12.03 4.81 19.21
C LEU A 323 -13.25 5.13 20.07
N ALA A 324 -13.13 5.08 21.40
CA ALA A 324 -14.19 5.45 22.32
C ALA A 324 -14.59 6.93 22.18
N PHE A 325 -13.62 7.83 22.10
CA PHE A 325 -13.87 9.25 21.86
C PHE A 325 -14.57 9.50 20.51
N LEU A 326 -14.10 8.86 19.43
CA LEU A 326 -14.66 9.01 18.09
C LEU A 326 -16.08 8.42 17.97
N ALA A 327 -16.40 7.37 18.74
CA ALA A 327 -17.75 6.83 18.82
C ALA A 327 -18.68 7.67 19.72
N GLY A 328 -18.12 8.32 20.75
CA GLY A 328 -18.86 8.99 21.82
C GLY A 328 -19.17 10.48 21.58
N PRO A 329 -19.41 11.25 22.65
CA PRO A 329 -19.84 12.66 22.59
C PRO A 329 -18.75 13.65 22.16
N LYS A 330 -17.49 13.20 22.06
CA LYS A 330 -16.32 13.98 21.59
C LYS A 330 -16.09 15.30 22.36
N PRO A 331 -16.01 15.31 23.70
CA PRO A 331 -15.88 16.56 24.46
C PRO A 331 -14.56 17.29 24.15
N LEU A 332 -14.61 18.60 23.92
CA LEU A 332 -13.43 19.42 23.59
C LEU A 332 -12.42 19.49 24.74
N GLY A 333 -12.90 19.66 25.98
CA GLY A 333 -12.04 19.84 27.16
C GLY A 333 -11.43 21.24 27.26
N ASN A 334 -10.49 21.42 28.20
CA ASN A 334 -9.81 22.69 28.43
C ASN A 334 -8.58 22.83 27.52
N PRO A 335 -8.47 23.89 26.69
CA PRO A 335 -7.30 24.11 25.84
C PRO A 335 -5.95 24.14 26.56
N LYS A 336 -5.91 24.49 27.85
CA LYS A 336 -4.68 24.49 28.65
C LYS A 336 -4.09 23.09 28.89
N ASP A 337 -4.89 22.04 28.72
CA ASP A 337 -4.47 20.65 28.91
C ASP A 337 -3.83 20.05 27.64
N ALA A 338 -3.83 20.80 26.53
CA ALA A 338 -3.28 20.36 25.26
C ALA A 338 -1.76 20.11 25.32
N PRO A 339 -1.22 19.15 24.54
CA PRO A 339 0.22 19.06 24.34
C PRO A 339 0.76 20.32 23.65
N LEU A 340 2.05 20.58 23.83
CA LEU A 340 2.75 21.53 22.98
C LEU A 340 2.58 21.11 21.51
N PRO A 341 2.28 22.05 20.59
CA PRO A 341 2.25 21.74 19.18
C PRO A 341 3.62 21.27 18.69
N ARG A 342 3.65 20.22 17.87
CA ARG A 342 4.86 19.86 17.11
C ARG A 342 5.11 20.91 16.04
N THR A 343 6.37 21.32 15.91
CA THR A 343 6.84 22.10 14.77
C THR A 343 7.58 21.18 13.82
N PHE A 344 7.40 21.42 12.53
CA PHE A 344 8.10 20.70 11.48
C PHE A 344 8.84 21.73 10.63
N ASP A 345 10.04 21.37 10.19
CA ASP A 345 10.70 22.14 9.14
C ASP A 345 9.78 22.12 7.89
N PRO A 346 9.53 23.30 7.27
CA PRO A 346 8.62 23.39 6.14
C PRO A 346 9.15 22.67 4.90
N GLU A 347 10.45 22.41 4.81
CA GLU A 347 11.09 21.84 3.63
C GLU A 347 11.72 20.46 3.91
N TRP A 348 12.63 20.35 4.90
CA TRP A 348 13.44 19.15 5.14
C TRP A 348 13.27 18.59 6.55
N THR A 349 12.73 17.39 6.65
CA THR A 349 12.48 16.73 7.95
C THR A 349 13.75 16.29 8.66
N THR A 350 14.85 16.14 7.92
CA THR A 350 16.16 15.75 8.47
C THR A 350 16.99 16.95 8.97
N GLY A 351 16.47 18.17 8.88
CA GLY A 351 17.17 19.41 9.19
C GLY A 351 17.89 19.99 7.96
N LYS A 352 18.72 21.02 8.17
CA LYS A 352 19.39 21.73 7.07
C LYS A 352 20.26 20.75 6.25
N PRO A 353 20.08 20.68 4.92
CA PRO A 353 20.94 19.84 4.08
C PRO A 353 22.27 20.52 3.73
N ASP A 354 23.28 19.70 3.47
CA ASP A 354 24.59 20.14 2.98
C ASP A 354 24.62 20.25 1.44
N ALA A 355 23.79 19.46 0.76
CA ALA A 355 23.55 19.60 -0.68
C ALA A 355 22.12 19.22 -1.06
N VAL A 356 21.63 19.87 -2.12
CA VAL A 356 20.33 19.60 -2.71
C VAL A 356 20.50 19.47 -4.22
N PHE A 357 19.98 18.39 -4.79
CA PHE A 357 19.92 18.15 -6.22
C PHE A 357 18.47 18.13 -6.69
N SER A 358 18.18 18.79 -7.80
CA SER A 358 16.82 18.99 -8.31
C SER A 358 16.69 18.44 -9.72
N PHE A 359 15.47 18.07 -10.08
CA PHE A 359 15.12 17.86 -11.48
C PHE A 359 15.55 19.07 -12.33
N PRO A 360 16.14 18.85 -13.52
CA PRO A 360 16.56 19.94 -14.39
C PRO A 360 15.35 20.66 -15.01
N GLN A 361 14.23 19.97 -15.16
CA GLN A 361 12.98 20.51 -15.70
C GLN A 361 11.79 19.87 -14.96
N ALA A 362 10.69 20.64 -14.84
CA ALA A 362 9.47 20.10 -14.26
C ALA A 362 8.85 19.04 -15.17
N TYR A 363 8.37 17.95 -14.57
CA TYR A 363 7.63 16.91 -15.26
C TYR A 363 6.12 17.14 -15.11
N ARG A 364 5.40 17.30 -16.23
CA ARG A 364 3.95 17.51 -16.22
C ARG A 364 3.21 16.19 -16.03
N VAL A 365 2.63 15.99 -14.85
CA VAL A 365 1.76 14.85 -14.52
C VAL A 365 0.33 15.16 -14.96
N LYS A 366 -0.29 14.25 -15.73
CA LYS A 366 -1.69 14.37 -16.19
C LYS A 366 -2.70 14.21 -15.04
N ALA A 367 -3.93 14.67 -15.25
CA ALA A 367 -4.99 14.63 -14.24
C ALA A 367 -5.61 13.23 -14.02
N GLU A 368 -5.69 12.42 -15.07
CA GLU A 368 -6.39 11.11 -15.09
C GLU A 368 -5.58 10.04 -15.84
N GLY A 369 -5.90 8.76 -15.56
CA GLY A 369 -5.31 7.58 -16.21
C GLY A 369 -3.98 7.13 -15.60
N VAL A 370 -3.31 6.16 -16.24
CA VAL A 370 -2.03 5.62 -15.78
C VAL A 370 -0.86 6.23 -16.54
N LEU A 371 0.26 6.45 -15.83
CA LEU A 371 1.54 6.85 -16.42
C LEU A 371 2.53 5.70 -16.24
N SER A 372 3.25 5.38 -17.31
CA SER A 372 4.43 4.53 -17.19
C SER A 372 5.45 5.19 -16.28
N TYR A 373 6.29 4.38 -15.64
CA TYR A 373 7.45 4.87 -14.88
C TYR A 373 8.29 5.86 -15.69
N GLN A 374 8.66 6.96 -15.05
CA GLN A 374 9.47 8.01 -15.65
C GLN A 374 10.88 7.97 -15.07
N ASN A 375 11.88 8.14 -15.92
CA ASN A 375 13.28 8.15 -15.50
C ASN A 375 13.86 9.54 -15.71
N VAL A 376 14.25 10.21 -14.63
CA VAL A 376 14.85 11.55 -14.68
C VAL A 376 16.30 11.45 -14.20
N LEU A 377 17.21 12.04 -14.97
CA LEU A 377 18.63 12.10 -14.64
C LEU A 377 18.98 13.46 -14.04
N VAL A 378 19.74 13.44 -12.96
CA VAL A 378 20.22 14.64 -12.26
C VAL A 378 21.72 14.50 -12.03
N GLU A 379 22.49 15.39 -12.65
CA GLU A 379 23.95 15.42 -12.49
C GLU A 379 24.33 16.02 -11.13
N THR A 380 25.22 15.36 -10.39
CA THR A 380 25.67 15.88 -9.10
C THR A 380 26.82 16.89 -9.22
N ASN A 381 27.63 16.77 -10.28
CA ASN A 381 28.84 17.57 -10.50
C ASN A 381 29.80 17.60 -9.29
N LEU A 382 29.77 16.58 -8.44
CA LEU A 382 30.67 16.46 -7.28
C LEU A 382 32.11 16.34 -7.74
N THR A 383 33.01 17.05 -7.07
CA THR A 383 34.45 17.08 -7.39
C THR A 383 35.26 16.00 -6.65
N GLU A 384 34.66 15.35 -5.66
CA GLU A 384 35.20 14.27 -4.84
C GLU A 384 34.10 13.30 -4.39
N ASP A 385 34.49 12.12 -3.91
CA ASP A 385 33.57 11.17 -3.29
C ASP A 385 33.00 11.77 -1.99
N LYS A 386 31.72 11.53 -1.74
CA LYS A 386 31.04 11.97 -0.50
C LYS A 386 30.43 10.78 0.23
N TRP A 387 30.49 10.84 1.57
CA TRP A 387 29.81 9.92 2.45
C TRP A 387 28.51 10.54 2.93
N VAL A 388 27.40 9.88 2.62
CA VAL A 388 26.05 10.40 2.85
C VAL A 388 25.43 9.73 4.07
N ARG A 389 25.23 10.52 5.13
CA ARG A 389 24.61 10.08 6.39
C ARG A 389 23.09 10.19 6.37
N SER A 390 22.58 11.23 5.71
CA SER A 390 21.14 11.47 5.57
C SER A 390 20.78 11.64 4.11
N ILE A 391 19.69 11.00 3.69
CA ILE A 391 19.12 11.10 2.36
C ILE A 391 17.63 11.41 2.52
N GLU A 392 17.16 12.52 1.98
CA GLU A 392 15.74 12.87 1.97
C GLU A 392 15.27 13.23 0.56
N VAL A 393 14.25 12.54 0.06
CA VAL A 393 13.64 12.84 -1.24
C VAL A 393 12.37 13.64 -1.02
N LEU A 394 12.26 14.78 -1.69
CA LEU A 394 11.15 15.71 -1.58
C LEU A 394 10.47 15.91 -2.94
N PRO A 395 9.31 15.27 -3.17
CA PRO A 395 8.51 15.52 -4.35
C PRO A 395 8.05 16.96 -4.47
N GLY A 396 8.10 17.52 -5.68
CA GLY A 396 7.54 18.85 -5.96
C GLY A 396 6.01 18.82 -5.97
N ALA A 397 5.43 17.70 -6.45
CA ALA A 397 3.99 17.45 -6.50
C ALA A 397 3.62 16.24 -5.64
N LYS A 398 3.77 16.36 -4.30
CA LYS A 398 3.50 15.27 -3.31
C LYS A 398 2.16 14.56 -3.50
N GLY A 399 1.14 15.26 -4.01
CA GLY A 399 -0.19 14.70 -4.21
C GLY A 399 -0.34 13.71 -5.37
N VAL A 400 0.65 13.62 -6.27
CA VAL A 400 0.64 12.70 -7.43
C VAL A 400 1.86 11.80 -7.51
N VAL A 401 2.90 12.00 -6.68
CA VAL A 401 4.04 11.08 -6.57
C VAL A 401 3.68 9.95 -5.60
N HIS A 402 3.56 8.73 -6.11
CA HIS A 402 3.30 7.56 -5.27
C HIS A 402 4.58 7.03 -4.65
N HIS A 403 5.62 6.80 -5.45
CA HIS A 403 6.95 6.52 -4.93
C HIS A 403 8.07 6.94 -5.89
N VAL A 404 9.29 6.99 -5.36
CA VAL A 404 10.54 7.31 -6.06
C VAL A 404 11.60 6.33 -5.59
N LEU A 405 12.33 5.72 -6.53
CA LEU A 405 13.62 5.09 -6.25
C LEU A 405 14.72 5.94 -6.90
N VAL A 406 15.81 6.16 -6.17
CA VAL A 406 16.97 6.91 -6.65
C VAL A 406 18.15 5.95 -6.72
N PHE A 407 18.72 5.82 -7.91
CA PHE A 407 19.91 5.01 -8.17
C PHE A 407 21.10 5.91 -8.46
N VAL A 408 22.29 5.45 -8.10
CA VAL A 408 23.55 6.13 -8.41
C VAL A 408 24.15 5.49 -9.65
N GLN A 409 24.40 6.31 -10.67
CA GLN A 409 25.15 5.93 -11.85
C GLN A 409 26.54 6.57 -11.79
N GLU A 410 27.58 5.76 -11.91
CA GLU A 410 28.95 6.25 -11.98
C GLU A 410 29.20 7.13 -13.22
N PRO A 411 30.11 8.13 -13.14
CA PRO A 411 30.45 8.98 -14.26
C PRO A 411 30.82 8.18 -15.51
N GLY A 412 30.29 8.59 -16.66
CA GLY A 412 30.63 8.00 -17.96
C GLY A 412 30.11 6.59 -18.21
N LYS A 413 29.45 5.94 -17.25
CA LYS A 413 28.84 4.61 -17.43
C LYS A 413 27.36 4.76 -17.77
N THR A 414 26.89 4.16 -18.87
CA THR A 414 25.44 3.99 -19.09
C THR A 414 25.01 2.68 -18.45
N GLN A 415 24.31 2.76 -17.32
CA GLN A 415 23.81 1.58 -16.61
C GLN A 415 22.29 1.49 -16.77
N ARG A 416 21.81 0.31 -17.19
CA ARG A 416 20.39 -0.02 -17.11
C ARG A 416 20.02 -0.19 -15.64
N ILE A 417 18.86 0.33 -15.23
CA ILE A 417 18.33 0.05 -13.89
C ILE A 417 18.16 -1.46 -13.75
N ASP A 418 18.76 -2.01 -12.71
CA ASP A 418 18.45 -3.34 -12.20
C ASP A 418 17.95 -3.16 -10.77
N GLU A 419 16.63 -3.18 -10.56
CA GLU A 419 16.01 -2.94 -9.25
C GLU A 419 16.51 -3.90 -8.17
N ARG A 420 17.11 -5.03 -8.54
CA ARG A 420 17.68 -6.02 -7.63
C ARG A 420 19.00 -5.58 -7.00
N THR A 421 19.69 -4.58 -7.57
CA THR A 421 20.99 -4.11 -7.04
C THR A 421 20.84 -3.10 -5.89
N GLY A 422 19.62 -2.92 -5.37
CA GLY A 422 19.34 -1.94 -4.33
C GLY A 422 19.16 -0.53 -4.88
N PHE A 423 18.73 0.37 -4.00
CA PHE A 423 18.56 1.80 -4.27
C PHE A 423 19.49 2.62 -3.37
N PHE A 424 19.82 3.83 -3.82
CA PHE A 424 20.60 4.78 -3.03
C PHE A 424 19.71 5.51 -2.02
N GLY A 425 18.59 6.07 -2.49
CA GLY A 425 17.54 6.67 -1.67
C GLY A 425 16.16 6.36 -2.23
N ALA A 426 15.12 6.62 -1.44
CA ALA A 426 13.75 6.38 -1.86
C ALA A 426 12.79 7.42 -1.25
N TYR A 427 11.64 7.59 -1.90
CA TYR A 427 10.44 8.17 -1.32
C TYR A 427 9.31 7.17 -1.49
N VAL A 428 8.71 6.75 -0.39
CA VAL A 428 7.50 5.92 -0.38
C VAL A 428 6.55 6.51 0.66
N PRO A 429 5.22 6.30 0.54
CA PRO A 429 4.29 6.81 1.53
C PRO A 429 4.67 6.28 2.93
N GLY A 430 4.96 7.20 3.85
CA GLY A 430 5.42 6.87 5.21
C GLY A 430 6.95 6.79 5.40
N THR A 431 7.77 6.87 4.35
CA THR A 431 9.24 6.98 4.45
C THR A 431 9.80 7.87 3.34
N ALA A 432 10.18 9.09 3.72
CA ALA A 432 10.79 10.07 2.80
C ALA A 432 12.29 10.30 3.07
N ALA A 433 12.78 9.85 4.22
CA ALA A 433 14.14 10.08 4.69
C ALA A 433 14.79 8.82 5.25
N PHE A 434 16.08 8.66 4.96
CA PHE A 434 16.99 7.65 5.48
C PHE A 434 18.07 8.37 6.28
N VAL A 435 18.15 8.09 7.58
CA VAL A 435 19.14 8.70 8.48
C VAL A 435 19.92 7.58 9.12
N TYR A 436 21.23 7.54 8.87
CA TYR A 436 22.13 6.56 9.46
C TYR A 436 22.75 7.11 10.76
N PRO A 437 23.04 6.23 11.74
CA PRO A 437 23.75 6.61 12.95
C PRO A 437 25.18 7.08 12.62
N ASP A 438 25.84 7.73 13.58
CA ASP A 438 27.25 8.09 13.42
C ASP A 438 28.09 6.83 13.15
N GLY A 439 29.08 6.96 12.26
CA GLY A 439 29.88 5.82 11.78
C GLY A 439 29.30 5.09 10.57
N TYR A 440 28.03 5.31 10.20
CA TYR A 440 27.38 4.64 9.06
C TYR A 440 27.06 5.64 7.95
N ALA A 441 27.39 5.30 6.70
CA ALA A 441 27.03 6.14 5.55
C ALA A 441 26.97 5.34 4.23
N LYS A 442 26.24 5.87 3.25
CA LYS A 442 26.31 5.40 1.86
C LYS A 442 27.35 6.21 1.08
N LYS A 443 28.07 5.56 0.16
CA LYS A 443 29.03 6.24 -0.71
C LYS A 443 28.35 6.88 -1.92
N LEU A 444 28.57 8.16 -2.15
CA LEU A 444 28.22 8.87 -3.39
C LEU A 444 29.51 9.21 -4.16
N PRO A 445 29.80 8.54 -5.29
CA PRO A 445 31.02 8.78 -6.05
C PRO A 445 31.08 10.20 -6.62
N LYS A 446 32.31 10.70 -6.78
CA LYS A 446 32.63 11.90 -7.56
C LYS A 446 31.92 11.86 -8.91
N GLY A 447 31.31 12.97 -9.32
CA GLY A 447 30.67 13.14 -10.63
C GLY A 447 29.47 12.21 -10.89
N ALA A 448 28.95 11.53 -9.87
CA ALA A 448 27.83 10.61 -10.04
C ALA A 448 26.60 11.30 -10.67
N VAL A 449 25.79 10.52 -11.37
CA VAL A 449 24.46 10.93 -11.86
C VAL A 449 23.41 10.21 -11.04
N LEU A 450 22.47 10.96 -10.48
CA LEU A 450 21.32 10.41 -9.78
C LEU A 450 20.22 10.11 -10.80
N ARG A 451 19.77 8.86 -10.83
CA ARG A 451 18.67 8.41 -11.68
C ARG A 451 17.44 8.19 -10.83
N PHE A 452 16.44 9.04 -11.02
CA PHE A 452 15.15 8.96 -10.36
C PHE A 452 14.19 8.13 -11.19
N GLN A 453 13.75 7.00 -10.65
CA GLN A 453 12.67 6.20 -11.19
C GLN A 453 11.38 6.59 -10.47
N MET A 454 10.50 7.29 -11.19
CA MET A 454 9.29 7.93 -10.66
C MET A 454 8.05 7.11 -10.98
N HIS A 455 7.25 6.83 -9.96
CA HIS A 455 5.89 6.31 -10.12
C HIS A 455 4.87 7.38 -9.74
N TYR A 456 4.12 7.86 -10.74
CA TYR A 456 3.07 8.85 -10.55
C TYR A 456 1.68 8.20 -10.54
N THR A 457 0.83 8.62 -9.61
CA THR A 457 -0.59 8.28 -9.56
C THR A 457 -1.42 9.55 -9.70
N PRO A 458 -1.99 9.82 -10.89
CA PRO A 458 -2.89 10.95 -11.10
C PRO A 458 -4.04 10.99 -10.09
N ASN A 459 -4.40 12.19 -9.66
CA ASN A 459 -5.32 12.41 -8.54
C ASN A 459 -6.53 13.30 -8.89
N GLY A 460 -6.81 13.49 -10.18
CA GLY A 460 -7.87 14.34 -10.70
C GLY A 460 -7.42 15.77 -11.05
N THR A 461 -6.20 16.16 -10.68
CA THR A 461 -5.61 17.46 -11.06
C THR A 461 -4.25 17.25 -11.72
N ALA A 462 -4.02 17.88 -12.88
CA ALA A 462 -2.71 17.86 -13.52
C ALA A 462 -1.74 18.80 -12.77
N GLN A 463 -0.54 18.30 -12.47
CA GLN A 463 0.46 18.97 -11.62
C GLN A 463 1.84 18.91 -12.26
N ASP A 464 2.67 19.90 -11.95
CA ASP A 464 4.08 19.93 -12.36
C ASP A 464 4.95 19.47 -11.20
N ASP A 465 5.72 18.41 -11.42
CA ASP A 465 6.63 17.87 -10.43
C ASP A 465 8.06 18.34 -10.68
N LEU A 466 8.68 18.92 -9.65
CA LEU A 466 10.09 19.28 -9.61
C LEU A 466 10.72 18.61 -8.40
N THR A 467 10.77 17.27 -8.41
CA THR A 467 11.33 16.48 -7.31
C THR A 467 12.79 16.85 -7.03
N ARG A 468 13.13 16.87 -5.74
CA ARG A 468 14.47 17.16 -5.22
C ARG A 468 14.94 16.04 -4.29
N ILE A 469 16.26 15.95 -4.11
CA ILE A 469 16.89 15.11 -3.10
C ILE A 469 17.90 15.94 -2.32
N ALA A 470 17.86 15.80 -1.01
CA ALA A 470 18.74 16.45 -0.06
C ALA A 470 19.66 15.43 0.59
N PHE A 471 20.89 15.86 0.87
CA PHE A 471 21.88 15.08 1.57
C PHE A 471 22.48 15.83 2.75
N GLN A 472 22.80 15.10 3.82
CA GLN A 472 23.76 15.53 4.83
C GLN A 472 24.98 14.62 4.80
N TRP A 473 26.16 15.24 4.85
CA TRP A 473 27.42 14.53 4.78
C TRP A 473 27.79 13.92 6.14
N ALA A 474 28.48 12.79 6.12
CA ALA A 474 29.16 12.30 7.31
C ALA A 474 30.29 13.28 7.70
N LYS A 475 30.39 13.61 8.98
CA LYS A 475 31.42 14.55 9.49
C LYS A 475 32.82 13.94 9.45
N ASN A 476 32.91 12.63 9.62
CA ASN A 476 34.12 11.82 9.58
C ASN A 476 33.96 10.72 8.53
N ALA A 477 35.06 10.09 8.13
CA ALA A 477 34.99 8.85 7.37
C ALA A 477 34.14 7.82 8.14
N PRO A 478 33.20 7.13 7.47
CA PRO A 478 32.36 6.13 8.14
C PRO A 478 33.19 4.91 8.52
N GLU A 479 32.83 4.31 9.65
CA GLU A 479 33.31 2.98 10.07
C GLU A 479 32.66 1.89 9.21
N HIS A 480 31.43 2.11 8.76
CA HIS A 480 30.64 1.15 8.00
C HIS A 480 30.01 1.78 6.76
N GLU A 481 30.31 1.23 5.59
CA GLU A 481 29.61 1.53 4.34
C GLU A 481 28.29 0.76 4.29
N VAL A 482 27.18 1.49 4.25
CA VAL A 482 25.84 0.92 4.09
C VAL A 482 25.59 0.56 2.63
N LYS A 483 25.16 -0.67 2.39
CA LYS A 483 24.78 -1.18 1.06
C LYS A 483 23.34 -1.67 1.08
N SER A 484 22.73 -1.74 -0.10
CA SER A 484 21.37 -2.25 -0.29
C SER A 484 21.37 -3.33 -1.38
N ILE A 485 20.60 -4.39 -1.20
CA ILE A 485 20.49 -5.49 -2.17
C ILE A 485 19.07 -6.05 -2.18
N GLY A 486 18.62 -6.56 -3.33
CA GLY A 486 17.32 -7.22 -3.48
C GLY A 486 17.40 -8.75 -3.42
N VAL A 487 16.54 -9.35 -2.60
CA VAL A 487 16.18 -10.77 -2.61
C VAL A 487 15.02 -10.93 -3.60
N ALA A 488 15.27 -11.44 -4.80
CA ALA A 488 14.30 -11.34 -5.90
C ALA A 488 14.13 -12.60 -6.75
N SER A 489 12.94 -12.77 -7.33
CA SER A 489 12.65 -13.78 -8.35
C SER A 489 12.04 -13.16 -9.60
N VAL A 490 12.85 -13.04 -10.65
CA VAL A 490 12.42 -12.49 -11.95
C VAL A 490 11.69 -13.50 -12.84
N ARG A 491 11.59 -14.77 -12.41
CA ARG A 491 10.84 -15.83 -13.11
C ARG A 491 9.44 -16.02 -12.54
N LEU A 492 8.87 -14.94 -12.03
CA LEU A 492 7.52 -14.89 -11.47
C LEU A 492 6.48 -15.31 -12.52
N ASN A 493 5.55 -16.17 -12.10
CA ASN A 493 4.51 -16.69 -12.99
C ASN A 493 3.23 -17.00 -12.19
N ILE A 494 2.41 -15.97 -11.98
CA ILE A 494 1.16 -16.06 -11.21
C ILE A 494 0.01 -16.46 -12.16
N PRO A 495 -0.64 -17.62 -11.97
CA PRO A 495 -1.72 -18.07 -12.84
C PRO A 495 -2.97 -17.15 -12.78
N PRO A 496 -3.77 -17.07 -13.86
CA PRO A 496 -5.10 -16.45 -13.82
C PRO A 496 -5.97 -17.04 -12.72
N GLY A 497 -6.75 -16.20 -12.03
CA GLY A 497 -7.75 -16.66 -11.05
C GLY A 497 -7.20 -17.16 -9.70
N ALA A 498 -5.88 -17.24 -9.52
CA ALA A 498 -5.27 -17.75 -8.28
C ALA A 498 -5.52 -16.81 -7.09
N GLN A 499 -5.99 -17.33 -5.95
CA GLN A 499 -6.38 -16.53 -4.78
C GLN A 499 -5.28 -16.34 -3.73
N ASN A 500 -4.23 -17.17 -3.74
CA ASN A 500 -3.15 -17.15 -2.75
C ASN A 500 -1.87 -17.81 -3.31
N HIS A 501 -1.43 -17.35 -4.47
CA HIS A 501 -0.27 -17.91 -5.16
C HIS A 501 1.02 -17.52 -4.43
N LYS A 502 1.87 -18.51 -4.11
CA LYS A 502 3.13 -18.31 -3.40
C LYS A 502 4.29 -18.21 -4.41
N GLU A 503 5.17 -17.23 -4.24
CA GLU A 503 6.45 -17.14 -4.95
C GLU A 503 7.59 -16.95 -3.95
N GLU A 504 8.76 -17.48 -4.28
CA GLU A 504 9.93 -17.48 -3.40
C GLU A 504 11.19 -16.99 -4.13
N ALA A 505 12.03 -16.30 -3.38
CA ALA A 505 13.36 -15.85 -3.77
C ALA A 505 14.35 -16.15 -2.65
N GLN A 506 15.63 -16.28 -3.00
CA GLN A 506 16.69 -16.46 -2.03
C GLN A 506 17.93 -15.64 -2.39
N LEU A 507 18.69 -15.28 -1.36
CA LEU A 507 19.93 -14.54 -1.44
C LEU A 507 20.97 -15.21 -0.52
N PRO A 508 21.99 -15.87 -1.08
CA PRO A 508 23.11 -16.42 -0.30
C PRO A 508 23.91 -15.31 0.39
N VAL A 509 24.39 -15.56 1.60
CA VAL A 509 25.17 -14.62 2.41
C VAL A 509 26.68 -14.93 2.24
N PRO A 510 27.46 -14.08 1.54
CA PRO A 510 28.82 -14.42 1.13
C PRO A 510 29.90 -14.19 2.21
N ALA A 511 29.58 -13.40 3.23
CA ALA A 511 30.46 -13.03 4.33
C ALA A 511 29.61 -12.77 5.59
N ASP A 512 30.24 -12.62 6.74
CA ASP A 512 29.54 -12.16 7.93
C ASP A 512 29.02 -10.73 7.67
N VAL A 513 27.73 -10.53 7.85
CA VAL A 513 27.06 -9.25 7.60
C VAL A 513 26.22 -8.84 8.79
N GLN A 514 25.97 -7.53 8.90
CA GLN A 514 24.94 -7.03 9.80
C GLN A 514 23.80 -6.43 8.99
N ILE A 515 22.58 -6.94 9.17
CA ILE A 515 21.37 -6.43 8.53
C ILE A 515 20.82 -5.25 9.34
N LEU A 516 20.58 -4.14 8.65
CA LEU A 516 20.07 -2.90 9.23
C LEU A 516 18.58 -2.72 9.02
N SER A 517 18.06 -3.11 7.86
CA SER A 517 16.64 -2.91 7.54
C SER A 517 16.13 -3.87 6.47
N PHE A 518 14.81 -4.04 6.43
CA PHE A 518 14.08 -4.75 5.38
C PHE A 518 13.10 -3.81 4.70
N LEU A 519 12.92 -3.95 3.39
CA LEU A 519 11.88 -3.22 2.64
C LEU A 519 11.27 -4.18 1.59
N PRO A 520 10.13 -4.82 1.90
CA PRO A 520 9.41 -5.62 0.92
C PRO A 520 8.79 -4.74 -0.18
N HIS A 521 8.97 -5.15 -1.44
CA HIS A 521 8.47 -4.47 -2.63
C HIS A 521 7.80 -5.46 -3.59
N MET A 522 6.48 -5.30 -3.74
CA MET A 522 5.62 -6.03 -4.66
C MET A 522 4.47 -5.11 -5.10
N HIS A 523 3.73 -5.44 -6.15
CA HIS A 523 2.64 -4.62 -6.69
C HIS A 523 1.27 -4.99 -6.11
N VAL A 524 0.23 -4.69 -6.87
CA VAL A 524 -1.17 -4.62 -6.43
C VAL A 524 -1.80 -5.97 -6.13
N ARG A 525 -1.16 -7.09 -6.51
CA ARG A 525 -1.70 -8.43 -6.24
C ARG A 525 -1.10 -9.02 -4.98
N ALA A 526 0.01 -8.50 -4.48
CA ALA A 526 0.60 -8.97 -3.24
C ALA A 526 -0.31 -8.72 -2.04
N THR A 527 -0.41 -9.73 -1.17
CA THR A 527 -1.28 -9.75 0.01
C THR A 527 -0.51 -9.99 1.31
N ALA A 528 0.64 -10.68 1.23
CA ALA A 528 1.54 -10.92 2.34
C ALA A 528 2.97 -11.15 1.85
N CYS A 529 3.94 -10.99 2.75
CA CYS A 529 5.31 -11.43 2.52
C CYS A 529 6.05 -11.74 3.81
N ARG A 530 7.16 -12.48 3.69
CA ARG A 530 8.00 -12.87 4.81
C ARG A 530 9.46 -12.98 4.41
N TYR A 531 10.35 -12.59 5.32
CA TYR A 531 11.78 -12.85 5.26
C TYR A 531 12.13 -13.92 6.29
N ASP A 532 12.79 -14.97 5.84
CA ASP A 532 13.34 -16.03 6.69
C ASP A 532 14.87 -16.07 6.52
N LEU A 533 15.60 -16.27 7.61
CA LEU A 533 17.00 -16.65 7.62
C LEU A 533 17.09 -18.16 7.69
N VAL A 534 17.97 -18.74 6.88
CA VAL A 534 18.42 -20.11 7.09
C VAL A 534 19.93 -20.13 7.29
N THR A 535 20.36 -20.59 8.45
CA THR A 535 21.78 -20.63 8.87
C THR A 535 22.55 -21.73 8.11
N PRO A 536 23.90 -21.75 8.19
CA PRO A 536 24.70 -22.81 7.60
C PRO A 536 24.34 -24.21 8.13
N ASP A 537 23.92 -24.29 9.40
CA ASP A 537 23.52 -25.52 10.08
C ASP A 537 22.10 -25.98 9.70
N GLY A 538 21.36 -25.16 8.94
CA GLY A 538 20.01 -25.47 8.45
C GLY A 538 18.88 -24.95 9.35
N ASP A 539 19.20 -24.29 10.47
CA ASP A 539 18.20 -23.66 11.32
C ASP A 539 17.48 -22.53 10.61
N ARG A 540 16.16 -22.44 10.79
CA ARG A 540 15.31 -21.43 10.17
C ARG A 540 14.76 -20.46 11.20
N GLU A 541 14.89 -19.18 10.94
CA GLU A 541 14.35 -18.10 11.75
C GLU A 541 13.59 -17.08 10.89
N THR A 542 12.38 -16.70 11.30
CA THR A 542 11.65 -15.61 10.64
C THR A 542 12.19 -14.26 11.10
N LEU A 543 12.70 -13.45 10.17
CA LEU A 543 13.27 -12.12 10.42
C LEU A 543 12.23 -11.00 10.37
N LEU A 544 11.24 -11.14 9.49
CA LEU A 544 10.14 -10.21 9.30
C LEU A 544 8.96 -10.96 8.67
N ASP A 545 7.77 -10.86 9.26
CA ASP A 545 6.52 -11.38 8.69
C ASP A 545 5.53 -10.22 8.51
N VAL A 546 5.00 -10.07 7.29
CA VAL A 546 4.04 -9.02 6.90
C VAL A 546 2.79 -9.70 6.35
N PRO A 547 1.86 -10.14 7.21
CA PRO A 547 0.68 -10.92 6.80
C PRO A 547 -0.39 -10.11 6.06
N ARG A 548 -0.28 -8.77 6.06
CA ARG A 548 -1.22 -7.86 5.37
C ARG A 548 -0.45 -6.81 4.59
N TYR A 549 0.30 -7.25 3.58
CA TYR A 549 0.99 -6.33 2.68
C TYR A 549 -0.01 -5.40 1.99
N ASP A 550 0.35 -4.12 1.87
CA ASP A 550 -0.45 -3.10 1.19
C ASP A 550 0.45 -2.32 0.24
N PHE A 551 0.15 -2.38 -1.06
CA PHE A 551 0.92 -1.70 -2.10
C PHE A 551 1.03 -0.18 -1.88
N ASN A 552 0.01 0.44 -1.26
CA ASN A 552 0.01 1.87 -0.96
C ASN A 552 0.98 2.22 0.18
N TRP A 553 1.49 1.23 0.92
CA TRP A 553 2.36 1.37 2.08
C TRP A 553 3.57 0.43 2.00
N GLN A 554 4.58 0.84 1.24
CA GLN A 554 5.84 0.11 1.11
C GLN A 554 6.82 0.54 2.22
N LEU A 555 6.59 0.03 3.43
CA LEU A 555 7.32 0.45 4.61
C LEU A 555 8.72 -0.16 4.69
N THR A 556 9.69 0.63 5.14
CA THR A 556 10.97 0.10 5.64
C THR A 556 10.79 -0.37 7.08
N TYR A 557 11.36 -1.50 7.45
CA TYR A 557 11.40 -2.04 8.82
C TYR A 557 12.83 -1.95 9.33
N ARG A 558 13.14 -0.91 10.12
CA ARG A 558 14.51 -0.58 10.56
C ARG A 558 14.80 -1.21 11.89
N ARG A 559 15.87 -2.00 11.96
CA ARG A 559 16.29 -2.65 13.21
C ARG A 559 16.77 -1.62 14.24
N ALA A 560 16.39 -1.82 15.49
CA ALA A 560 16.96 -1.11 16.65
C ALA A 560 18.40 -1.53 16.93
N THR A 561 18.70 -2.80 16.68
CA THR A 561 20.05 -3.35 16.77
C THR A 561 20.34 -4.10 15.47
N PRO A 562 21.46 -3.78 14.78
CA PRO A 562 21.90 -4.53 13.61
C PRO A 562 21.88 -6.02 13.86
N LEU A 563 21.31 -6.79 12.92
CA LEU A 563 21.16 -8.24 13.06
C LEU A 563 22.39 -8.93 12.46
N PRO A 564 23.25 -9.59 13.27
CA PRO A 564 24.37 -10.36 12.73
C PRO A 564 23.85 -11.58 11.97
N VAL A 565 24.43 -11.83 10.80
CA VAL A 565 24.12 -12.98 9.96
C VAL A 565 25.43 -13.61 9.50
N PRO A 566 25.70 -14.89 9.84
CA PRO A 566 26.96 -15.53 9.51
C PRO A 566 27.03 -15.89 8.02
N LYS A 567 28.26 -15.86 7.50
CA LYS A 567 28.62 -16.38 6.17
C LYS A 567 28.07 -17.79 5.95
N GLY A 568 27.61 -18.06 4.74
CA GLY A 568 27.04 -19.35 4.35
C GLY A 568 25.54 -19.49 4.68
N SER A 569 24.97 -18.53 5.41
CA SER A 569 23.51 -18.43 5.54
C SER A 569 22.85 -18.09 4.19
N ARG A 570 21.53 -18.19 4.14
CA ARG A 570 20.72 -17.59 3.07
C ARG A 570 19.52 -16.85 3.63
N ILE A 571 19.19 -15.74 2.99
CA ILE A 571 17.96 -14.98 3.25
C ILE A 571 16.93 -15.43 2.22
N GLU A 572 15.80 -15.94 2.67
CA GLU A 572 14.66 -16.31 1.83
C GLU A 572 13.58 -15.23 1.92
N PHE A 573 13.04 -14.81 0.77
CA PHE A 573 11.92 -13.88 0.69
C PHE A 573 10.74 -14.57 0.00
N THR A 574 9.62 -14.65 0.71
CA THR A 574 8.38 -15.25 0.22
C THR A 574 7.31 -14.17 0.05
N GLY A 575 6.58 -14.20 -1.07
CA GLY A 575 5.43 -13.34 -1.32
C GLY A 575 4.19 -14.17 -1.68
N TRP A 576 3.02 -13.67 -1.29
CA TRP A 576 1.71 -14.27 -1.61
C TRP A 576 0.86 -13.30 -2.42
N PHE A 577 0.25 -13.80 -3.49
CA PHE A 577 -0.47 -12.99 -4.47
C PHE A 577 -1.90 -13.47 -4.72
N ASP A 578 -2.85 -12.54 -4.81
CA ASP A 578 -4.24 -12.77 -5.22
C ASP A 578 -4.48 -12.20 -6.62
N ASN A 579 -4.42 -13.07 -7.63
CA ASN A 579 -4.76 -12.81 -9.03
C ASN A 579 -6.21 -13.26 -9.37
N SER A 580 -7.09 -13.35 -8.38
CA SER A 580 -8.50 -13.67 -8.60
C SER A 580 -9.35 -12.43 -8.91
N ALA A 581 -10.56 -12.65 -9.42
CA ALA A 581 -11.54 -11.59 -9.65
C ALA A 581 -12.12 -10.99 -8.35
N LYS A 582 -11.82 -11.58 -7.18
CA LYS A 582 -12.26 -11.06 -5.87
C LYS A 582 -11.33 -9.98 -5.34
N ASN A 583 -10.09 -9.90 -5.82
CA ASN A 583 -9.17 -8.85 -5.43
C ASN A 583 -9.54 -7.55 -6.16
N PRO A 584 -10.01 -6.50 -5.45
CA PRO A 584 -10.38 -5.22 -6.08
C PRO A 584 -9.17 -4.49 -6.71
N HIS A 585 -7.95 -4.81 -6.26
CA HIS A 585 -6.72 -4.20 -6.73
C HIS A 585 -6.23 -4.89 -8.02
N ASN A 586 -6.79 -6.04 -8.38
CA ASN A 586 -6.39 -6.80 -9.55
C ASN A 586 -6.90 -6.12 -10.83
N PRO A 587 -5.99 -5.61 -11.70
CA PRO A 587 -6.39 -4.93 -12.92
C PRO A 587 -7.00 -5.86 -13.96
N ASP A 588 -6.59 -7.14 -13.97
CA ASP A 588 -7.07 -8.15 -14.92
C ASP A 588 -6.84 -9.57 -14.35
N PRO A 589 -7.89 -10.24 -13.84
CA PRO A 589 -7.78 -11.57 -13.24
C PRO A 589 -7.68 -12.71 -14.26
N THR A 590 -7.83 -12.41 -15.55
CA THR A 590 -7.83 -13.43 -16.62
C THR A 590 -6.44 -13.70 -17.19
N LYS A 591 -5.46 -12.84 -16.87
CA LYS A 591 -4.10 -12.94 -17.38
C LYS A 591 -3.14 -13.61 -16.42
N THR A 592 -2.18 -14.34 -16.98
CA THR A 592 -0.97 -14.75 -16.26
C THR A 592 -0.12 -13.52 -16.00
N VAL A 593 0.33 -13.35 -14.75
CA VAL A 593 1.13 -12.19 -14.35
C VAL A 593 2.60 -12.59 -14.25
N ARG A 594 3.49 -11.72 -14.73
CA ARG A 594 4.94 -11.92 -14.77
C ARG A 594 5.67 -10.76 -14.11
N TRP A 595 6.99 -10.93 -13.94
CA TRP A 595 7.86 -9.84 -13.51
C TRP A 595 7.76 -8.65 -14.46
N GLY A 596 7.54 -7.45 -13.93
CA GLY A 596 7.59 -6.21 -14.70
C GLY A 596 7.53 -4.98 -13.82
N SER A 597 7.97 -3.84 -14.36
CA SER A 597 8.02 -2.59 -13.61
C SER A 597 6.66 -1.90 -13.49
N GLN A 598 5.66 -2.28 -14.29
CA GLN A 598 4.36 -1.59 -14.23
C GLN A 598 3.52 -2.14 -13.08
N THR A 599 2.70 -1.27 -12.49
CA THR A 599 1.81 -1.61 -11.38
C THR A 599 0.82 -2.75 -11.72
N TYR A 600 0.50 -2.97 -13.00
CA TYR A 600 -0.33 -4.09 -13.46
C TYR A 600 0.45 -5.38 -13.75
N ASP A 601 1.79 -5.31 -13.85
CA ASP A 601 2.67 -6.48 -13.75
C ASP A 601 2.85 -6.85 -12.27
N GLU A 602 3.80 -7.72 -11.93
CA GLU A 602 4.19 -7.94 -10.55
C GLU A 602 5.71 -7.95 -10.32
N MET A 603 6.10 -7.87 -9.05
CA MET A 603 7.46 -8.16 -8.59
C MET A 603 7.43 -9.05 -7.35
N LEU A 604 8.46 -9.87 -7.19
CA LEU A 604 8.84 -10.45 -5.92
C LEU A 604 10.22 -9.92 -5.56
N LEU A 605 10.28 -8.81 -4.82
CA LEU A 605 11.52 -8.12 -4.49
C LEU A 605 11.54 -7.70 -3.03
N GLY A 606 12.38 -8.34 -2.23
CA GLY A 606 12.61 -7.95 -0.85
C GLY A 606 13.96 -7.27 -0.71
N TYR A 607 14.01 -5.97 -0.41
CA TYR A 607 15.28 -5.31 -0.13
C TYR A 607 15.80 -5.60 1.28
N VAL A 608 17.13 -5.63 1.39
CA VAL A 608 17.88 -5.68 2.64
C VAL A 608 18.95 -4.60 2.60
N GLU A 609 19.02 -3.77 3.64
CA GLU A 609 20.20 -2.92 3.88
C GLU A 609 21.14 -3.61 4.86
N TYR A 610 22.43 -3.58 4.57
CA TYR A 610 23.44 -4.29 5.34
C TYR A 610 24.79 -3.56 5.35
N VAL A 611 25.64 -3.96 6.29
CA VAL A 611 27.08 -3.62 6.34
C VAL A 611 27.89 -4.90 6.45
N THR A 612 29.17 -4.84 6.07
CA THR A 612 30.11 -5.96 6.09
C THR A 612 31.43 -5.51 6.69
N GLU A 613 32.07 -6.34 7.50
CA GLU A 613 33.36 -6.01 8.11
C GLU A 613 34.51 -6.02 7.08
N ASP A 614 34.46 -6.91 6.08
CA ASP A 614 35.56 -7.12 5.11
C ASP A 614 35.34 -6.47 3.74
N GLY A 615 34.30 -5.63 3.59
CA GLY A 615 33.93 -5.01 2.32
C GLY A 615 33.31 -5.94 1.27
N ALA A 616 33.18 -7.25 1.57
CA ALA A 616 32.50 -8.23 0.73
C ALA A 616 31.07 -7.77 0.37
N ALA A 617 30.64 -8.03 -0.86
CA ALA A 617 29.31 -7.62 -1.33
C ALA A 617 28.47 -8.85 -1.70
N PHE A 618 27.16 -8.77 -1.47
CA PHE A 618 26.22 -9.76 -1.99
C PHE A 618 26.28 -9.78 -3.52
N GLU A 619 26.26 -10.99 -4.08
CA GLU A 619 25.98 -11.17 -5.51
C GLU A 619 24.46 -11.17 -5.76
N ARG A 620 24.05 -10.99 -7.02
CA ARG A 620 22.62 -10.87 -7.38
C ARG A 620 21.83 -12.10 -6.91
N GLY A 621 20.79 -11.86 -6.09
CA GLY A 621 19.79 -12.86 -5.74
C GLY A 621 18.92 -13.25 -6.94
N GLY A 622 18.60 -14.54 -7.05
CA GLY A 622 17.81 -15.09 -8.14
C GLY A 622 17.64 -16.60 -8.03
N ASN A 623 16.58 -17.11 -8.66
CA ASN A 623 16.08 -18.48 -8.62
C ASN A 623 17.08 -19.53 -9.15
N ARG A 624 18.21 -19.71 -8.47
CA ARG A 624 19.17 -20.79 -8.73
C ARG A 624 19.12 -21.70 -7.52
N PRO A 625 18.84 -23.01 -7.68
CA PRO A 625 19.54 -23.98 -6.86
C PRO A 625 21.03 -23.66 -7.01
N GLY A 626 21.70 -23.34 -5.90
CA GLY A 626 23.15 -23.17 -5.90
C GLY A 626 23.86 -24.44 -6.36
N GLY A 627 25.16 -24.30 -6.65
CA GLY A 627 26.05 -25.36 -7.13
C GLY A 627 25.77 -26.74 -6.53
N VAL A 628 25.91 -27.77 -7.37
CA VAL A 628 25.51 -29.18 -7.18
C VAL A 628 24.05 -29.50 -7.54
N ALA A 629 23.04 -28.85 -6.95
CA ALA A 629 21.62 -29.23 -7.20
C ALA A 629 21.13 -28.90 -8.62
N LEU A 630 21.62 -27.80 -9.20
CA LEU A 630 21.36 -27.44 -10.61
C LEU A 630 22.01 -28.44 -11.57
N ILE A 631 23.23 -28.88 -11.25
CA ILE A 631 24.01 -29.83 -12.04
C ILE A 631 23.29 -31.17 -12.04
N GLU A 632 22.83 -31.64 -10.88
CA GLU A 632 22.03 -32.86 -10.76
C GLU A 632 20.72 -32.78 -11.57
N GLY A 633 20.02 -31.64 -11.54
CA GLY A 633 18.78 -31.45 -12.28
C GLY A 633 18.97 -31.39 -13.80
N ILE A 634 20.07 -30.81 -14.28
CA ILE A 634 20.42 -30.79 -15.71
C ILE A 634 20.91 -32.17 -16.14
N PHE A 635 21.75 -32.81 -15.33
CA PHE A 635 22.29 -34.14 -15.60
C PHE A 635 21.17 -35.16 -15.79
N ARG A 636 20.21 -35.23 -14.87
CA ARG A 636 19.03 -36.11 -14.97
C ARG A 636 18.11 -35.83 -16.16
N ARG A 637 18.20 -34.64 -16.76
CA ARG A 637 17.42 -34.30 -17.97
C ARG A 637 18.12 -34.71 -19.24
N LEU A 638 19.45 -34.76 -19.22
CA LEU A 638 20.26 -35.15 -20.35
C LEU A 638 20.45 -36.66 -20.37
N ASP A 639 20.66 -37.31 -19.22
CA ASP A 639 20.67 -38.76 -19.03
C ASP A 639 19.27 -39.32 -19.31
N SER A 640 19.04 -39.62 -20.58
CA SER A 640 17.70 -39.94 -21.11
C SER A 640 17.41 -41.43 -20.99
N ASN A 641 18.47 -42.24 -20.93
CA ASN A 641 18.39 -43.69 -20.76
C ASN A 641 18.51 -44.12 -19.27
N GLY A 642 18.88 -43.21 -18.37
CA GLY A 642 18.98 -43.43 -16.92
C GLY A 642 20.20 -44.25 -16.51
N ASP A 643 21.26 -44.29 -17.33
CA ASP A 643 22.45 -45.11 -17.09
C ASP A 643 23.50 -44.42 -16.19
N GLY A 644 23.22 -43.20 -15.74
CA GLY A 644 24.11 -42.42 -14.89
C GLY A 644 25.24 -41.74 -15.64
N LYS A 645 25.17 -41.68 -16.98
CA LYS A 645 26.10 -40.98 -17.86
C LYS A 645 25.32 -40.12 -18.85
N VAL A 646 25.97 -39.10 -19.39
CA VAL A 646 25.44 -38.30 -20.50
C VAL A 646 26.37 -38.43 -21.69
N THR A 647 25.87 -39.02 -22.77
CA THR A 647 26.64 -39.22 -24.02
C THR A 647 26.36 -38.12 -25.05
N GLN A 648 27.17 -38.07 -26.12
CA GLN A 648 26.98 -37.11 -27.21
C GLN A 648 25.58 -37.20 -27.85
N ASP A 649 25.06 -38.42 -27.99
CA ASP A 649 23.75 -38.67 -28.58
C ASP A 649 22.61 -38.13 -27.70
N GLU A 650 22.77 -38.21 -26.39
CA GLU A 650 21.81 -37.70 -25.42
C GLU A 650 21.88 -36.18 -25.26
N ALA A 651 23.08 -35.61 -25.28
CA ALA A 651 23.29 -34.17 -25.13
C ALA A 651 22.96 -33.38 -26.42
N GLY A 652 23.06 -34.01 -27.58
CA GLY A 652 22.83 -33.38 -28.89
C GLY A 652 23.62 -32.08 -29.05
N LYS A 653 22.93 -30.98 -29.37
CA LYS A 653 23.54 -29.64 -29.53
C LYS A 653 24.17 -29.07 -28.25
N ASN A 654 23.88 -29.65 -27.08
CA ASN A 654 24.50 -29.22 -25.83
C ASN A 654 25.87 -29.89 -25.61
N TRP A 655 26.23 -30.93 -26.38
CA TRP A 655 27.49 -31.66 -26.22
C TRP A 655 28.71 -30.75 -26.30
N GLU A 656 28.80 -29.87 -27.31
CA GLU A 656 29.93 -28.94 -27.47
C GLU A 656 30.15 -28.02 -26.25
N ARG A 657 29.10 -27.75 -25.48
CA ARG A 657 29.15 -26.90 -24.27
C ARG A 657 29.60 -27.67 -23.03
N ILE A 658 29.38 -28.98 -23.00
CA ILE A 658 29.63 -29.82 -21.83
C ILE A 658 30.80 -30.79 -22.02
N GLN A 659 31.26 -31.03 -23.25
CA GLN A 659 32.31 -32.00 -23.61
C GLN A 659 33.60 -31.79 -22.81
N ALA A 660 33.91 -30.55 -22.44
CA ALA A 660 35.11 -30.27 -21.67
C ALA A 660 35.01 -30.80 -20.22
N SER A 661 33.84 -31.27 -19.78
CA SER A 661 33.60 -31.90 -18.48
C SER A 661 33.88 -33.39 -18.50
N ASP A 662 34.05 -34.00 -19.68
CA ASP A 662 34.55 -35.36 -19.83
C ASP A 662 36.06 -35.33 -19.53
N THR A 663 36.42 -35.62 -18.28
CA THR A 663 37.79 -35.45 -17.79
C THR A 663 38.68 -36.65 -18.11
N ASN A 664 38.06 -37.82 -18.25
CA ASN A 664 38.73 -39.06 -18.61
C ASN A 664 38.74 -39.31 -20.14
N ALA A 665 38.07 -38.45 -20.92
CA ALA A 665 37.95 -38.50 -22.37
C ALA A 665 37.33 -39.82 -22.87
N ASP A 666 36.40 -40.39 -22.11
CA ASP A 666 35.75 -41.67 -22.43
C ASP A 666 34.50 -41.53 -23.32
N GLY A 667 34.14 -40.30 -23.69
CA GLY A 667 33.00 -40.00 -24.55
C GLY A 667 31.67 -39.92 -23.78
N ALA A 668 31.70 -39.97 -22.46
CA ALA A 668 30.54 -39.88 -21.60
C ALA A 668 30.84 -39.03 -20.35
N ILE A 669 29.90 -38.18 -19.94
CA ILE A 669 30.08 -37.34 -18.74
C ILE A 669 29.33 -37.97 -17.59
N THR A 670 30.02 -38.26 -16.49
CA THR A 670 29.39 -38.71 -15.24
C THR A 670 28.91 -37.54 -14.38
N LEU A 671 28.01 -37.81 -13.43
CA LEU A 671 27.52 -36.79 -12.51
C LEU A 671 28.64 -36.19 -11.67
N ASP A 672 29.63 -37.02 -11.29
CA ASP A 672 30.77 -36.58 -10.49
C ASP A 672 31.71 -35.68 -11.29
N GLU A 673 31.92 -35.95 -12.58
CA GLU A 673 32.66 -35.07 -13.48
C GLU A 673 31.95 -33.75 -13.72
N ALA A 674 30.64 -33.79 -13.91
CA ALA A 674 29.81 -32.60 -14.01
C ALA A 674 29.86 -31.75 -12.71
N LYS A 675 29.84 -32.40 -11.54
CA LYS A 675 29.99 -31.74 -10.23
C LYS A 675 31.39 -31.19 -10.01
N ALA A 676 32.43 -31.93 -10.38
CA ALA A 676 33.82 -31.50 -10.22
C ALA A 676 34.13 -30.25 -11.06
N LYS A 677 33.52 -30.15 -12.26
CA LYS A 677 33.74 -29.02 -13.15
C LYS A 677 32.86 -27.80 -12.86
N PHE A 678 31.57 -28.01 -12.58
CA PHE A 678 30.61 -26.91 -12.42
C PHE A 678 30.26 -26.60 -10.95
N GLY A 679 30.72 -27.42 -9.99
CA GLY A 679 30.50 -27.24 -8.55
C GLY A 679 31.62 -26.48 -7.83
N ALA A 680 32.71 -26.11 -8.53
CA ALA A 680 33.86 -25.41 -7.98
C ALA A 680 33.88 -23.89 -8.25
N GLN A 681 32.75 -23.27 -8.60
CA GLN A 681 32.63 -21.81 -8.82
C GLN A 681 31.56 -21.17 -7.94
#